data_AF-Q0JDJ8-F1
#
_entry.id   AF-Q0JDJ8-F1
#
_cell.length_a   1.000
_cell.length_b   1.000
_cell.length_c   1.000
_cell.angle_alpha   90.00
_cell.angle_beta   90.00
_cell.angle_gamma   90.00
#
_symmetry.space_group_name_H-M   'P 1'
#
loop_
_entity.id
_entity.type
_entity.pdbx_description
1 polymer ?
#
loop_
_entity_poly.entity_id
_entity_poly.type
_entity_poly.pdbx_seq_one_letter_code
_entity_poly.pdbx_strand_id
1 'polypeptide(L)'
;MAEAGPSRPAAAAAVAAGDFPELLAFCARAEALIAELLLLSDRAPSQFADRRFHPVLFDFRYFDSPGEFEARIEGNMELEALEDELRESCGSYMRRFFALLDAAVAYHDELCSYLNDLQEGLYVHCTLDGVLESNWACQLLTESMTLFGCMALLMEHRISGLLRERLLVAYLRHERCFSFPNVERICKLCRRHVTTPPSPGASGSSLHTVEIISVQKPEDLLRRFQFPELIVDAVITCLRNGDVYNNVRFYPDPQHRTTALSLQGGHMYVLLFYSRDLLHNGLAMREIVDRFFKDNWVVPIFLHFSVDLLVSWDAFKEAKSSLVSCLSPTFVRDRSLYHYTKVSSLLADLDSHMHAVNKEYVLDNSLNLLSIIRECNCTLRWLLLHRMTNDKKARDLVICLGSSQHADEGKLLQLLMKTAKLEFEVKELHAELLKTRKSMWYEKRHDALECMKDLSQNYLGTWAASCKLKNKSIKDWLEHLSSEVSSLDYATIGNSGRIIHRVLSTLKDIELLHQIKENIQIKHGFSKIQKNLHDMIKVLNLNQESISVFSVITDGKYAWGYLTYFEELLKKKISQDPSESLFLHTMFLKFQSWLDAPLQRIKQYESPDLQYVSTYYASKYAAKIFAVLDIIPAILLKISIDVDYINAEQSTHLINRINKETLEDLMQLDQQLCQAQQAAKLCIVSEGLLNMSKNFDGLIDLNLGGWLKQMIKKELVSQLQGKLKALSLLIYGDIEGNLMSLSNYMLSQMQRMEFLQHILHIDGCSIWEETLTAVLEECAKREVLEFMGCMQPSTNMVKPSNHMSNPGTFFGNILD
;
A
#
# COMPACT_ATOMS: atom_id res chain seq x y z
N MET A 1 -14.89 -5.90 37.21
CA MET A 1 -14.93 -7.31 36.75
C MET A 1 -14.78 -7.29 35.24
N ALA A 2 -13.54 -7.24 34.76
CA ALA A 2 -13.27 -7.26 33.31
C ALA A 2 -13.05 -8.72 32.91
N GLU A 3 -13.95 -9.24 32.08
CA GLU A 3 -13.86 -10.60 31.54
C GLU A 3 -12.59 -10.75 30.71
N ALA A 4 -11.82 -11.81 30.99
CA ALA A 4 -10.68 -12.20 30.18
C ALA A 4 -11.19 -12.74 28.84
N GLY A 5 -11.19 -11.89 27.81
CA GLY A 5 -11.33 -12.34 26.42
C GLY A 5 -10.27 -13.39 26.08
N PRO A 6 -10.57 -14.35 25.19
CA PRO A 6 -9.74 -15.53 24.99
C PRO A 6 -8.38 -15.13 24.42
N SER A 7 -7.37 -15.17 25.29
CA SER A 7 -5.96 -15.03 24.95
C SER A 7 -5.47 -16.32 24.27
N ARG A 8 -5.11 -16.21 22.98
CA ARG A 8 -4.02 -16.91 22.27
C ARG A 8 -4.41 -17.29 20.84
N PRO A 9 -3.64 -16.76 19.88
CA PRO A 9 -2.73 -17.63 19.15
C PRO A 9 -1.25 -17.30 19.40
N ALA A 10 -0.94 -16.44 20.38
CA ALA A 10 0.44 -16.14 20.77
C ALA A 10 1.25 -17.40 21.16
N ALA A 11 0.61 -18.47 21.64
CA ALA A 11 1.30 -19.72 21.91
C ALA A 11 1.79 -20.44 20.64
N ALA A 12 1.07 -20.35 19.51
CA ALA A 12 1.55 -20.97 18.27
C ALA A 12 2.76 -20.22 17.71
N ALA A 13 2.78 -18.89 17.81
CA ALA A 13 3.94 -18.10 17.43
C ALA A 13 5.12 -18.27 18.40
N ALA A 14 4.88 -18.33 19.71
CA ALA A 14 5.93 -18.55 20.71
C ALA A 14 6.53 -19.97 20.64
N VAL A 15 5.73 -21.00 20.35
CA VAL A 15 6.25 -22.36 20.11
C VAL A 15 7.11 -22.39 18.84
N ALA A 16 6.75 -21.65 17.78
CA ALA A 16 7.57 -21.57 16.56
C ALA A 16 8.85 -20.73 16.75
N ALA A 17 8.82 -19.68 17.58
CA ALA A 17 10.03 -18.94 17.96
C ALA A 17 10.98 -19.79 18.82
N GLY A 18 10.47 -20.83 19.47
CA GLY A 18 11.20 -21.65 20.44
C GLY A 18 12.37 -22.45 19.85
N ASP A 19 12.31 -22.87 18.59
CA ASP A 19 13.29 -23.84 18.09
C ASP A 19 14.54 -23.19 17.46
N PHE A 20 14.45 -21.96 16.92
CA PHE A 20 15.57 -21.34 16.17
C PHE A 20 15.67 -19.80 16.37
N PRO A 21 15.94 -19.33 17.60
CA PRO A 21 15.98 -17.89 17.92
C PRO A 21 17.08 -17.12 17.18
N GLU A 22 18.22 -17.77 16.89
CA GLU A 22 19.36 -17.14 16.20
C GLU A 22 19.01 -16.80 14.74
N LEU A 23 18.38 -17.72 14.01
CA LEU A 23 17.89 -17.47 12.65
C LEU A 23 16.84 -16.35 12.60
N LEU A 24 15.93 -16.33 13.59
CA LEU A 24 14.92 -15.27 13.71
C LEU A 24 15.59 -13.90 13.97
N ALA A 25 16.62 -13.86 14.82
CA ALA A 25 17.41 -12.67 15.08
C ALA A 25 18.10 -12.14 13.82
N PHE A 26 18.69 -13.04 13.01
CA PHE A 26 19.29 -12.67 11.72
C PHE A 26 18.25 -12.09 10.76
N CYS A 27 17.05 -12.66 10.65
CA CYS A 27 16.02 -12.10 9.77
C CYS A 27 15.57 -10.70 10.24
N ALA A 28 15.32 -10.53 11.54
CA ALA A 28 14.94 -9.25 12.12
C ALA A 28 16.01 -8.16 11.90
N ARG A 29 17.27 -8.49 12.11
CA ARG A 29 18.40 -7.58 11.89
C ARG A 29 18.58 -7.22 10.42
N ALA A 30 18.41 -8.18 9.50
CA ALA A 30 18.50 -7.89 8.07
C ALA A 30 17.40 -6.91 7.60
N GLU A 31 16.16 -7.07 8.07
CA GLU A 31 15.07 -6.12 7.80
C GLU A 31 15.38 -4.71 8.32
N ALA A 32 15.97 -4.60 9.52
CA ALA A 32 16.40 -3.32 10.09
C ALA A 32 17.52 -2.67 9.28
N LEU A 33 18.52 -3.45 8.83
CA LEU A 33 19.60 -2.96 7.97
C LEU A 33 19.09 -2.48 6.61
N ILE A 34 18.15 -3.20 5.99
CA ILE A 34 17.54 -2.78 4.73
C ILE A 34 16.73 -1.49 4.92
N ALA A 35 15.97 -1.37 6.00
CA ALA A 35 15.22 -0.14 6.30
C ALA A 35 16.16 1.07 6.47
N GLU A 36 17.27 0.88 7.19
CA GLU A 36 18.30 1.90 7.38
C GLU A 36 18.98 2.28 6.05
N LEU A 37 19.33 1.29 5.22
CA LEU A 37 19.86 1.52 3.88
C LEU A 37 18.90 2.35 3.01
N LEU A 38 17.62 2.00 3.00
CA LEU A 38 16.62 2.71 2.23
C LEU A 38 16.42 4.14 2.76
N LEU A 39 16.39 4.34 4.09
CA LEU A 39 16.35 5.68 4.68
C LEU A 39 17.54 6.54 4.22
N LEU A 40 18.76 6.03 4.35
CA LEU A 40 19.96 6.78 3.97
C LEU A 40 19.97 7.08 2.48
N SER A 41 19.54 6.13 1.65
CA SER A 41 19.43 6.35 0.19
C SER A 41 18.47 7.49 -0.18
N ASP A 42 17.40 7.69 0.59
CA ASP A 42 16.44 8.77 0.38
C ASP A 42 16.93 10.13 0.89
N ARG A 43 17.97 10.14 1.75
CA ARG A 43 18.49 11.33 2.44
C ARG A 43 19.94 11.63 2.07
N ALA A 44 20.40 11.18 0.91
CA ALA A 44 21.74 11.44 0.43
C ALA A 44 22.04 12.96 0.43
N PRO A 45 23.13 13.43 1.06
CA PRO A 45 23.41 14.86 1.18
C PRO A 45 23.65 15.50 -0.19
N SER A 46 23.05 16.68 -0.42
CA SER A 46 23.14 17.40 -1.70
C SER A 46 24.56 17.85 -2.02
N GLN A 47 25.41 18.06 -1.00
CA GLN A 47 26.82 18.43 -1.11
C GLN A 47 27.61 17.40 -1.93
N PHE A 48 27.27 16.11 -1.87
CA PHE A 48 27.95 15.06 -2.63
C PHE A 48 27.58 15.05 -4.12
N ALA A 49 26.49 15.72 -4.49
CA ALA A 49 26.09 15.95 -5.88
C ALA A 49 26.55 17.32 -6.40
N ASP A 50 26.94 18.23 -5.51
CA ASP A 50 27.38 19.58 -5.86
C ASP A 50 28.83 19.59 -6.34
N ARG A 51 29.03 20.17 -7.52
CA ARG A 51 30.34 20.25 -8.18
C ARG A 51 31.35 21.07 -7.39
N ARG A 52 30.90 21.97 -6.51
CA ARG A 52 31.78 22.76 -5.62
C ARG A 52 32.62 21.87 -4.71
N PHE A 53 32.06 20.77 -4.21
CA PHE A 53 32.76 19.85 -3.29
C PHE A 53 33.56 18.76 -4.01
N HIS A 54 33.47 18.65 -5.35
CA HIS A 54 34.22 17.63 -6.09
C HIS A 54 35.74 17.61 -5.83
N PRO A 55 36.44 18.75 -5.67
CA PRO A 55 37.88 18.75 -5.40
C PRO A 55 38.26 18.17 -4.03
N VAL A 56 37.34 18.16 -3.05
CA VAL A 56 37.56 17.60 -1.69
C VAL A 56 36.96 16.20 -1.52
N LEU A 57 36.18 15.74 -2.50
CA LEU A 57 35.52 14.43 -2.49
C LEU A 57 36.31 13.40 -3.29
N PHE A 58 37.11 12.62 -2.58
CA PHE A 58 37.94 11.57 -3.16
C PHE A 58 37.23 10.21 -3.19
N ASP A 59 37.58 9.38 -4.17
CA ASP A 59 37.15 7.99 -4.26
C ASP A 59 38.26 7.04 -3.78
N PHE A 60 38.12 5.74 -4.01
CA PHE A 60 39.06 4.74 -3.51
C PHE A 60 40.50 4.86 -4.03
N ARG A 61 40.75 5.65 -5.08
CA ARG A 61 42.12 5.98 -5.51
C ARG A 61 42.90 6.73 -4.42
N TYR A 62 42.19 7.37 -3.49
CA TYR A 62 42.78 7.98 -2.30
C TYR A 62 43.64 7.00 -1.51
N PHE A 63 43.20 5.75 -1.35
CA PHE A 63 43.93 4.75 -0.55
C PHE A 63 45.26 4.32 -1.19
N ASP A 64 45.40 4.48 -2.51
CA ASP A 64 46.65 4.16 -3.22
C ASP A 64 47.74 5.22 -3.00
N SER A 65 47.35 6.49 -2.82
CA SER A 65 48.27 7.64 -2.78
C SER A 65 47.76 8.81 -1.92
N PRO A 66 47.46 8.61 -0.62
CA PRO A 66 46.76 9.61 0.19
C PRO A 66 47.48 10.96 0.22
N GLY A 67 48.81 10.96 0.30
CA GLY A 67 49.61 12.20 0.31
C GLY A 67 49.46 13.06 -0.95
N GLU A 68 49.25 12.46 -2.13
CA GLU A 68 49.02 13.23 -3.37
C GLU A 68 47.65 13.90 -3.41
N PHE A 69 46.66 13.32 -2.71
CA PHE A 69 45.32 13.88 -2.62
C PHE A 69 45.25 14.96 -1.54
N GLU A 70 45.84 14.73 -0.36
CA GLU A 70 45.89 15.73 0.72
C GLU A 70 46.66 16.99 0.29
N ALA A 71 47.77 16.85 -0.44
CA ALA A 71 48.55 17.97 -0.97
C ALA A 71 47.77 18.88 -1.95
N ARG A 72 46.61 18.45 -2.45
CA ARG A 72 45.74 19.31 -3.29
C ARG A 72 44.89 20.26 -2.47
N ILE A 73 44.62 19.91 -1.21
CA ILE A 73 43.82 20.70 -0.28
C ILE A 73 44.74 21.55 0.59
N GLU A 74 45.82 20.95 1.10
CA GLU A 74 46.77 21.61 1.99
C GLU A 74 47.31 22.92 1.37
N GLY A 75 47.07 24.04 2.07
CA GLY A 75 47.49 25.37 1.65
C GLY A 75 46.52 26.09 0.73
N ASN A 76 45.41 25.46 0.32
CA ASN A 76 44.32 26.10 -0.40
C ASN A 76 43.16 26.41 0.55
N MET A 77 43.12 27.66 1.04
CA MET A 77 42.09 28.13 1.98
C MET A 77 40.64 27.90 1.50
N GLU A 78 40.37 27.95 0.20
CA GLU A 78 39.02 27.71 -0.33
C GLU A 78 38.61 26.24 -0.21
N LEU A 79 39.55 25.31 -0.46
CA LEU A 79 39.29 23.88 -0.36
C LEU A 79 39.21 23.42 1.10
N GLU A 80 40.07 23.96 1.97
CA GLU A 80 40.01 23.72 3.42
C GLU A 80 38.66 24.18 3.99
N ALA A 81 38.16 25.36 3.56
CA ALA A 81 36.85 25.85 3.97
C ALA A 81 35.69 24.95 3.48
N LEU A 82 35.75 24.46 2.24
CA LEU A 82 34.75 23.51 1.71
C LEU A 82 34.79 22.16 2.43
N GLU A 83 35.97 21.70 2.85
CA GLU A 83 36.11 20.49 3.65
C GLU A 83 35.50 20.67 5.04
N ASP A 84 35.74 21.81 5.69
CA ASP A 84 35.09 22.17 6.96
C ASP A 84 33.57 22.24 6.83
N GLU A 85 33.05 22.88 5.77
CA GLU A 85 31.61 22.94 5.49
C GLU A 85 31.01 21.53 5.29
N LEU A 86 31.71 20.66 4.54
CA LEU A 86 31.28 19.28 4.32
C LEU A 86 31.28 18.47 5.63
N ARG A 87 32.28 18.68 6.47
CA ARG A 87 32.42 18.03 7.77
C ARG A 87 31.29 18.41 8.71
N GLU A 88 30.99 19.70 8.83
CA GLU A 88 29.93 20.23 9.69
C GLU A 88 28.54 19.80 9.20
N SER A 89 28.28 19.90 7.89
CA SER A 89 26.95 19.63 7.32
C SER A 89 26.63 18.14 7.18
N CYS A 90 27.62 17.31 6.80
CA CYS A 90 27.40 15.90 6.45
C CYS A 90 27.96 14.91 7.47
N GLY A 91 28.66 15.36 8.52
CA GLY A 91 29.35 14.49 9.48
C GLY A 91 28.45 13.45 10.15
N SER A 92 27.23 13.83 10.52
CA SER A 92 26.24 12.93 11.12
C SER A 92 25.75 11.85 10.14
N TYR A 93 25.50 12.22 8.89
CA TYR A 93 25.10 11.30 7.82
C TYR A 93 26.24 10.32 7.50
N MET A 94 27.47 10.82 7.34
CA MET A 94 28.64 10.00 7.05
C MET A 94 28.89 8.93 8.13
N ARG A 95 28.80 9.31 9.41
CA ARG A 95 28.94 8.37 10.54
C ARG A 95 27.87 7.27 10.51
N ARG A 96 26.63 7.67 10.24
CA ARG A 96 25.50 6.73 10.15
C ARG A 96 25.63 5.77 8.97
N PHE A 97 26.08 6.28 7.83
CA PHE A 97 26.38 5.47 6.65
C PHE A 97 27.51 4.47 6.92
N PHE A 98 28.59 4.87 7.58
CA PHE A 98 29.66 3.95 7.98
C PHE A 98 29.15 2.87 8.95
N ALA A 99 28.35 3.24 9.96
CA ALA A 99 27.79 2.29 10.90
C ALA A 99 26.88 1.24 10.23
N LEU A 100 26.08 1.64 9.24
CA LEU A 100 25.30 0.71 8.42
C LEU A 100 26.19 -0.32 7.70
N LEU A 101 27.27 0.15 7.07
CA LEU A 101 28.19 -0.72 6.34
C LEU A 101 28.93 -1.69 7.26
N ASP A 102 29.39 -1.21 8.41
CA ASP A 102 30.05 -2.04 9.42
C ASP A 102 29.10 -3.10 9.96
N ALA A 103 27.86 -2.71 10.29
CA ALA A 103 26.82 -3.65 10.76
C ALA A 103 26.42 -4.67 9.70
N ALA A 104 26.40 -4.30 8.42
CA ALA A 104 26.15 -5.20 7.30
C ALA A 104 27.29 -6.22 7.10
N VAL A 105 28.55 -5.79 7.24
CA VAL A 105 29.70 -6.69 7.18
C VAL A 105 29.68 -7.65 8.37
N ALA A 106 29.49 -7.15 9.59
CA ALA A 106 29.37 -7.96 10.79
C ALA A 106 28.21 -8.98 10.66
N TYR A 107 27.08 -8.57 10.06
CA TYR A 107 25.95 -9.47 9.82
C TYR A 107 26.35 -10.66 8.95
N HIS A 108 27.03 -10.39 7.86
CA HIS A 108 27.48 -11.43 6.95
C HIS A 108 28.46 -12.39 7.63
N ASP A 109 29.42 -11.86 8.39
CA ASP A 109 30.44 -12.66 9.08
C ASP A 109 29.83 -13.54 10.17
N GLU A 110 28.96 -12.97 11.00
CA GLU A 110 28.26 -13.72 12.05
C GLU A 110 27.34 -14.79 11.46
N LEU A 111 26.61 -14.47 10.38
CA LEU A 111 25.78 -15.44 9.69
C LEU A 111 26.64 -16.55 9.07
N CYS A 112 27.76 -16.22 8.43
CA CYS A 112 28.66 -17.25 7.89
C CYS A 112 29.22 -18.16 8.99
N SER A 113 29.59 -17.62 10.15
CA SER A 113 30.02 -18.41 11.30
C SER A 113 28.90 -19.37 11.73
N TYR A 114 27.69 -18.84 11.96
CA TYR A 114 26.51 -19.62 12.32
C TYR A 114 26.23 -20.75 11.32
N LEU A 115 26.27 -20.44 10.02
CA LEU A 115 26.04 -21.41 8.95
C LEU A 115 27.12 -22.50 8.93
N ASN A 116 28.39 -22.16 9.10
CA ASN A 116 29.45 -23.16 9.21
C ASN A 116 29.25 -24.07 10.44
N ASP A 117 28.91 -23.48 11.59
CA ASP A 117 28.67 -24.24 12.82
C ASP A 117 27.48 -25.19 12.69
N LEU A 118 26.44 -24.77 11.96
CA LEU A 118 25.25 -25.57 11.64
C LEU A 118 25.58 -26.71 10.66
N GLN A 119 26.48 -26.48 9.72
CA GLN A 119 26.98 -27.49 8.78
C GLN A 119 27.84 -28.54 9.49
N GLU A 120 28.69 -28.12 10.43
CA GLU A 120 29.56 -29.01 11.21
C GLU A 120 28.79 -29.76 12.32
N GLY A 121 27.55 -29.35 12.60
CA GLY A 121 26.73 -29.95 13.66
C GLY A 121 27.20 -29.59 15.07
N LEU A 122 27.84 -28.42 15.24
CA LEU A 122 28.37 -27.97 16.53
C LEU A 122 27.27 -27.61 17.53
N TYR A 123 26.07 -27.28 17.05
CA TYR A 123 24.90 -27.06 17.91
C TYR A 123 24.32 -28.39 18.40
N VAL A 124 24.33 -28.59 19.72
CA VAL A 124 23.86 -29.83 20.39
C VAL A 124 22.43 -30.24 20.00
N HIS A 125 21.60 -29.30 19.53
CA HIS A 125 20.19 -29.52 19.19
C HIS A 125 19.78 -29.02 17.79
N CYS A 126 20.71 -28.54 16.96
CA CYS A 126 20.38 -27.98 15.64
C CYS A 126 21.35 -28.49 14.58
N THR A 127 20.92 -29.43 13.76
CA THR A 127 21.64 -29.84 12.54
C THR A 127 21.04 -29.15 11.32
N LEU A 128 21.82 -29.04 10.24
CA LEU A 128 21.31 -28.56 8.95
C LEU A 128 20.07 -29.33 8.50
N ASP A 129 20.09 -30.66 8.60
CA ASP A 129 18.94 -31.50 8.21
C ASP A 129 17.69 -31.16 9.04
N GLY A 130 17.82 -30.97 10.36
CA GLY A 130 16.70 -30.59 11.22
C GLY A 130 16.11 -29.21 10.89
N VAL A 131 16.95 -28.25 10.48
CA VAL A 131 16.49 -26.94 9.99
C VAL A 131 15.73 -27.08 8.67
N LEU A 132 16.21 -27.92 7.75
CA LEU A 132 15.61 -28.10 6.44
C LEU A 132 14.32 -28.92 6.46
N GLU A 133 14.16 -29.84 7.42
CA GLU A 133 12.92 -30.59 7.65
C GLU A 133 11.79 -29.71 8.21
N SER A 134 12.13 -28.70 9.00
CA SER A 134 11.17 -27.73 9.53
C SER A 134 10.89 -26.63 8.51
N ASN A 135 9.68 -26.58 7.97
CA ASN A 135 9.26 -25.51 7.04
C ASN A 135 9.54 -24.11 7.60
N TRP A 136 9.29 -23.90 8.91
CA TRP A 136 9.51 -22.61 9.55
C TRP A 136 11.00 -22.24 9.62
N ALA A 137 11.85 -23.19 10.06
CA ALA A 137 13.27 -22.95 10.18
C ALA A 137 13.93 -22.78 8.80
N CYS A 138 13.50 -23.56 7.81
CA CYS A 138 13.90 -23.44 6.41
C CYS A 138 13.53 -22.07 5.83
N GLN A 139 12.34 -21.51 6.17
CA GLN A 139 11.99 -20.13 5.79
C GLN A 139 12.97 -19.12 6.38
N LEU A 140 13.27 -19.19 7.68
CA LEU A 140 14.20 -18.26 8.33
C LEU A 140 15.62 -18.37 7.78
N LEU A 141 16.10 -19.60 7.52
CA LEU A 141 17.39 -19.84 6.88
C LEU A 141 17.45 -19.27 5.46
N THR A 142 16.37 -19.45 4.68
CA THR A 142 16.27 -18.89 3.33
C THR A 142 16.25 -17.36 3.37
N GLU A 143 15.46 -16.78 4.28
CA GLU A 143 15.31 -15.34 4.44
C GLU A 143 16.60 -14.67 4.91
N SER A 144 17.33 -15.23 5.88
CA SER A 144 18.58 -14.63 6.38
C SER A 144 19.62 -14.44 5.26
N MET A 145 19.78 -15.45 4.39
CA MET A 145 20.71 -15.39 3.26
C MET A 145 20.21 -14.45 2.15
N THR A 146 18.91 -14.53 1.82
CA THR A 146 18.34 -13.76 0.71
C THR A 146 18.16 -12.30 1.03
N LEU A 147 17.80 -11.94 2.26
CA LEU A 147 17.68 -10.54 2.68
C LEU A 147 19.04 -9.82 2.60
N PHE A 148 20.14 -10.48 2.95
CA PHE A 148 21.48 -9.91 2.73
C PHE A 148 21.76 -9.68 1.23
N GLY A 149 21.38 -10.64 0.37
CA GLY A 149 21.50 -10.47 -1.07
C GLY A 149 20.65 -9.31 -1.61
N CYS A 150 19.40 -9.19 -1.14
CA CYS A 150 18.53 -8.07 -1.45
C CYS A 150 19.12 -6.74 -0.98
N MET A 151 19.70 -6.67 0.22
CA MET A 151 20.37 -5.48 0.73
C MET A 151 21.53 -5.04 -0.18
N ALA A 152 22.38 -5.98 -0.60
CA ALA A 152 23.48 -5.68 -1.51
C ALA A 152 22.99 -5.18 -2.88
N LEU A 153 21.97 -5.83 -3.46
CA LEU A 153 21.37 -5.41 -4.72
C LEU A 153 20.69 -4.04 -4.63
N LEU A 154 19.95 -3.78 -3.54
CA LEU A 154 19.31 -2.50 -3.26
C LEU A 154 20.35 -1.40 -3.09
N MET A 155 21.46 -1.67 -2.40
CA MET A 155 22.53 -0.70 -2.20
C MET A 155 23.17 -0.30 -3.54
N GLU A 156 23.46 -1.28 -4.41
CA GLU A 156 24.00 -1.02 -5.75
C GLU A 156 23.01 -0.20 -6.60
N HIS A 157 21.72 -0.51 -6.51
CA HIS A 157 20.65 0.17 -7.25
C HIS A 157 20.38 1.59 -6.77
N ARG A 158 20.35 1.81 -5.45
CA ARG A 158 19.91 3.07 -4.84
C ARG A 158 21.06 4.04 -4.57
N ILE A 159 22.29 3.54 -4.35
CA ILE A 159 23.45 4.36 -4.01
C ILE A 159 24.57 4.05 -4.98
N SER A 160 24.82 4.97 -5.92
CA SER A 160 25.87 4.79 -6.93
C SER A 160 27.22 4.44 -6.29
N GLY A 161 27.99 3.55 -6.94
CA GLY A 161 29.30 3.13 -6.42
C GLY A 161 30.23 4.30 -6.11
N LEU A 162 30.27 5.32 -6.98
CA LEU A 162 31.10 6.52 -6.74
C LEU A 162 30.67 7.29 -5.48
N LEU A 163 29.36 7.39 -5.24
CA LEU A 163 28.85 8.04 -4.03
C LEU A 163 29.24 7.26 -2.78
N ARG A 164 29.12 5.92 -2.80
CA ARG A 164 29.52 5.05 -1.67
C ARG A 164 31.00 5.19 -1.34
N GLU A 165 31.86 5.15 -2.36
CA GLU A 165 33.31 5.33 -2.20
C GLU A 165 33.64 6.69 -1.61
N ARG A 166 33.03 7.77 -2.14
CA ARG A 166 33.22 9.13 -1.64
C ARG A 166 32.76 9.31 -0.21
N LEU A 167 31.59 8.79 0.15
CA LEU A 167 31.08 8.85 1.52
C LEU A 167 32.02 8.14 2.50
N LEU A 168 32.52 6.95 2.13
CA LEU A 168 33.43 6.19 2.97
C LEU A 168 34.78 6.91 3.14
N VAL A 169 35.39 7.40 2.05
CA VAL A 169 36.66 8.11 2.13
C VAL A 169 36.53 9.42 2.91
N ALA A 170 35.47 10.20 2.65
CA ALA A 170 35.20 11.43 3.39
C ALA A 170 35.02 11.18 4.90
N TYR A 171 34.33 10.10 5.28
CA TYR A 171 34.19 9.71 6.68
C TYR A 171 35.53 9.34 7.34
N LEU A 172 36.33 8.48 6.68
CA LEU A 172 37.61 8.02 7.23
C LEU A 172 38.63 9.17 7.35
N ARG A 173 38.62 10.12 6.39
CA ARG A 173 39.41 11.36 6.46
C ARG A 173 38.97 12.25 7.62
N HIS A 174 37.66 12.41 7.82
CA HIS A 174 37.11 13.19 8.93
C HIS A 174 37.52 12.63 10.30
N GLU A 175 37.32 11.33 10.55
CA GLU A 175 37.69 10.70 11.82
C GLU A 175 39.21 10.50 11.97
N ARG A 176 39.98 10.70 10.90
CA ARG A 176 41.44 10.47 10.81
C ARG A 176 41.85 9.07 11.25
N CYS A 177 40.96 8.10 11.07
CA CYS A 177 41.13 6.71 11.47
C CYS A 177 40.90 5.80 10.28
N PHE A 178 41.92 5.05 9.89
CA PHE A 178 41.88 4.12 8.75
C PHE A 178 42.01 2.66 9.18
N SER A 179 42.12 2.39 10.49
CA SER A 179 42.41 1.07 11.06
C SER A 179 41.21 0.44 11.79
N PHE A 180 39.98 0.64 11.30
CA PHE A 180 38.82 -0.10 11.82
C PHE A 180 38.92 -1.59 11.45
N PRO A 181 38.43 -2.53 12.28
CA PRO A 181 38.59 -3.96 12.07
C PRO A 181 38.02 -4.45 10.72
N ASN A 182 36.92 -3.86 10.26
CA ASN A 182 36.21 -4.29 9.06
C ASN A 182 36.50 -3.43 7.81
N VAL A 183 37.45 -2.48 7.85
CA VAL A 183 37.63 -1.50 6.73
C VAL A 183 37.79 -2.18 5.38
N GLU A 184 38.62 -3.22 5.28
CA GLU A 184 38.86 -3.89 3.99
C GLU A 184 37.57 -4.52 3.42
N ARG A 185 36.76 -5.14 4.28
CA ARG A 185 35.47 -5.75 3.90
C ARG A 185 34.42 -4.69 3.59
N ILE A 186 34.38 -3.60 4.36
CA ILE A 186 33.53 -2.43 4.08
C ILE A 186 33.90 -1.83 2.72
N CYS A 187 35.19 -1.69 2.42
CA CYS A 187 35.68 -1.27 1.11
C CYS A 187 35.23 -2.25 0.01
N LYS A 188 35.28 -3.57 0.22
CA LYS A 188 34.74 -4.55 -0.75
C LYS A 188 33.24 -4.37 -1.01
N LEU A 189 32.47 -4.03 0.02
CA LEU A 189 31.03 -3.76 -0.08
C LEU A 189 30.71 -2.45 -0.83
N CYS A 190 31.50 -1.41 -0.59
CA CYS A 190 31.33 -0.09 -1.22
C CYS A 190 31.96 0.02 -2.62
N ARG A 191 32.93 -0.83 -2.94
CA ARG A 191 33.71 -0.75 -4.17
C ARG A 191 32.78 -0.77 -5.36
N ARG A 192 32.90 0.27 -6.19
CA ARG A 192 32.13 0.46 -7.41
C ARG A 192 32.13 -0.81 -8.24
N HIS A 193 30.94 -1.29 -8.58
CA HIS A 193 30.79 -2.40 -9.50
C HIS A 193 31.06 -1.90 -10.93
N VAL A 194 31.87 -2.64 -11.69
CA VAL A 194 32.30 -2.22 -13.02
C VAL A 194 31.13 -2.35 -13.98
N THR A 195 30.51 -1.21 -14.30
CA THR A 195 29.56 -1.14 -15.40
C THR A 195 30.33 -1.20 -16.71
N THR A 196 30.15 -2.27 -17.48
CA THR A 196 30.39 -2.17 -18.92
C THR A 196 29.52 -1.03 -19.47
N PRO A 197 30.04 -0.17 -20.36
CA PRO A 197 29.27 0.93 -20.90
C PRO A 197 27.93 0.40 -21.42
N PRO A 198 26.81 1.02 -21.04
CA PRO A 198 25.49 0.56 -21.49
C PRO A 198 25.50 0.50 -23.01
N SER A 199 24.95 -0.58 -23.57
CA SER A 199 24.66 -0.61 -25.00
C SER A 199 23.86 0.66 -25.36
N PRO A 200 24.18 1.33 -26.47
CA PRO A 200 23.56 2.59 -26.86
C PRO A 200 22.06 2.33 -27.10
N GLY A 201 21.23 2.62 -26.09
CA GLY A 201 19.80 2.32 -26.11
C GLY A 201 19.12 2.38 -24.73
N ALA A 202 19.87 2.25 -23.63
CA ALA A 202 19.29 2.24 -22.28
C ALA A 202 19.06 3.66 -21.68
N SER A 203 19.47 4.74 -22.36
CA SER A 203 19.20 6.12 -21.91
C SER A 203 17.79 6.56 -22.32
N GLY A 204 16.79 5.80 -21.88
CA GLY A 204 15.40 6.24 -21.85
C GLY A 204 15.14 6.85 -20.49
N SER A 205 15.08 8.17 -20.40
CA SER A 205 14.41 8.87 -19.30
C SER A 205 12.99 8.34 -19.23
N SER A 206 12.76 7.32 -18.40
CA SER A 206 11.42 6.80 -18.17
C SER A 206 11.30 6.51 -16.69
N LEU A 207 10.23 7.00 -16.08
CA LEU A 207 9.91 6.78 -14.67
C LEU A 207 9.93 5.29 -14.27
N HIS A 208 9.78 4.38 -15.23
CA HIS A 208 9.81 2.93 -15.09
C HIS A 208 11.06 2.36 -14.40
N THR A 209 12.18 3.08 -14.37
CA THR A 209 13.48 2.51 -13.93
C THR A 209 13.72 2.55 -12.43
N VAL A 210 12.96 3.30 -11.64
CA VAL A 210 13.29 3.51 -10.21
C VAL A 210 13.01 2.25 -9.37
N GLU A 211 12.03 1.45 -9.77
CA GLU A 211 11.51 0.32 -8.97
C GLU A 211 12.03 -1.03 -9.45
N ILE A 212 12.41 -1.13 -10.73
CA ILE A 212 13.10 -2.31 -11.25
C ILE A 212 14.58 -2.19 -10.98
N ILE A 213 15.08 -3.05 -10.09
CA ILE A 213 16.49 -3.19 -9.79
C ILE A 213 17.21 -3.68 -11.05
N SER A 214 18.16 -2.88 -11.51
CA SER A 214 18.99 -3.18 -12.67
C SER A 214 20.47 -3.18 -12.28
N VAL A 215 20.94 -4.34 -11.83
CA VAL A 215 22.36 -4.56 -11.50
C VAL A 215 23.00 -5.43 -12.58
N GLN A 216 24.09 -4.95 -13.20
CA GLN A 216 24.85 -5.76 -14.15
C GLN A 216 25.69 -6.79 -13.41
N LYS A 217 25.71 -8.04 -13.89
CA LYS A 217 26.46 -9.16 -13.29
C LYS A 217 26.34 -9.22 -11.75
N PRO A 218 25.11 -9.40 -11.23
CA PRO A 218 24.85 -9.46 -9.79
C PRO A 218 25.66 -10.58 -9.09
N GLU A 219 26.01 -11.65 -9.80
CA GLU A 219 26.93 -12.67 -9.30
C GLU A 219 28.28 -12.10 -8.84
N ASP A 220 28.87 -11.13 -9.54
CA ASP A 220 30.17 -10.56 -9.19
C ASP A 220 30.10 -9.66 -7.96
N LEU A 221 28.91 -9.10 -7.70
CA LEU A 221 28.62 -8.34 -6.49
C LEU A 221 28.51 -9.31 -5.30
N LEU A 222 27.67 -10.34 -5.43
CA LEU A 222 27.36 -11.27 -4.36
C LEU A 222 28.49 -12.27 -4.09
N ARG A 223 29.34 -12.59 -5.09
CA ARG A 223 30.58 -13.36 -4.93
C ARG A 223 31.57 -12.75 -3.94
N ARG A 224 31.47 -11.44 -3.67
CA ARG A 224 32.31 -10.78 -2.65
C ARG A 224 31.96 -11.22 -1.23
N PHE A 225 30.75 -11.73 -1.02
CA PHE A 225 30.17 -12.11 0.26
C PHE A 225 29.46 -13.45 0.12
N GLN A 226 30.24 -14.50 -0.18
CA GLN A 226 29.71 -15.85 -0.35
C GLN A 226 29.25 -16.47 0.98
N PHE A 227 28.26 -17.35 0.89
CA PHE A 227 27.84 -18.24 1.96
C PHE A 227 28.40 -19.66 1.76
N PRO A 228 28.37 -20.53 2.78
CA PRO A 228 28.82 -21.91 2.64
C PRO A 228 28.06 -22.65 1.51
N GLU A 229 28.82 -23.21 0.56
CA GLU A 229 28.30 -23.77 -0.70
C GLU A 229 27.29 -24.90 -0.47
N LEU A 230 27.58 -25.81 0.49
CA LEU A 230 26.68 -26.92 0.83
C LEU A 230 25.33 -26.42 1.34
N ILE A 231 25.31 -25.32 2.10
CA ILE A 231 24.07 -24.75 2.63
C ILE A 231 23.29 -24.06 1.52
N VAL A 232 23.96 -23.30 0.66
CA VAL A 232 23.33 -22.69 -0.52
C VAL A 232 22.66 -23.76 -1.37
N ASP A 233 23.37 -24.85 -1.68
CA ASP A 233 22.84 -25.94 -2.50
C ASP A 233 21.70 -26.69 -1.80
N ALA A 234 21.78 -26.90 -0.49
CA ALA A 234 20.72 -27.55 0.28
C ALA A 234 19.44 -26.70 0.31
N VAL A 235 19.55 -25.39 0.57
CA VAL A 235 18.41 -24.46 0.55
C VAL A 235 17.81 -24.38 -0.87
N ILE A 236 18.64 -24.24 -1.90
CA ILE A 236 18.16 -24.24 -3.30
C ILE A 236 17.43 -25.55 -3.60
N THR A 237 17.92 -26.69 -3.13
CA THR A 237 17.26 -27.99 -3.33
C THR A 237 15.91 -28.05 -2.63
N CYS A 238 15.80 -27.55 -1.40
CA CYS A 238 14.52 -27.45 -0.68
C CYS A 238 13.52 -26.57 -1.44
N LEU A 239 13.95 -25.40 -1.93
CA LEU A 239 13.09 -24.52 -2.72
C LEU A 239 12.71 -25.17 -4.07
N ARG A 240 13.64 -25.88 -4.74
CA ARG A 240 13.37 -26.56 -6.01
C ARG A 240 12.35 -27.69 -5.87
N ASN A 241 12.34 -28.39 -4.75
CA ASN A 241 11.50 -29.58 -4.56
C ASN A 241 10.17 -29.24 -3.84
N GLY A 242 10.19 -28.35 -2.85
CA GLY A 242 9.06 -28.08 -1.95
C GLY A 242 8.32 -26.74 -2.17
N ASP A 243 7.24 -26.56 -1.40
CA ASP A 243 6.55 -25.29 -1.20
C ASP A 243 6.83 -24.81 0.23
N VAL A 244 8.01 -24.23 0.44
CA VAL A 244 8.56 -23.90 1.77
C VAL A 244 7.65 -22.94 2.53
N TYR A 245 6.93 -22.09 1.81
CA TYR A 245 6.01 -21.09 2.36
C TYR A 245 4.55 -21.57 2.42
N ASN A 246 4.25 -22.81 2.00
CA ASN A 246 2.90 -23.40 1.97
C ASN A 246 1.85 -22.50 1.31
N ASN A 247 2.21 -21.85 0.21
CA ASN A 247 1.35 -20.91 -0.51
C ASN A 247 0.50 -21.57 -1.61
N VAL A 248 0.93 -22.70 -2.17
CA VAL A 248 0.24 -23.39 -3.28
C VAL A 248 -1.19 -23.76 -2.91
N ARG A 249 -1.44 -24.17 -1.65
CA ARG A 249 -2.79 -24.52 -1.16
C ARG A 249 -3.80 -23.37 -1.24
N PHE A 250 -3.35 -22.11 -1.27
CA PHE A 250 -4.24 -20.94 -1.36
C PHE A 250 -4.68 -20.64 -2.80
N TYR A 251 -4.02 -21.27 -3.79
CA TYR A 251 -4.22 -21.10 -5.22
C TYR A 251 -4.56 -22.45 -5.87
N PRO A 252 -5.83 -22.89 -5.81
CA PRO A 252 -6.24 -24.21 -6.29
C PRO A 252 -6.20 -24.32 -7.83
N ASP A 253 -6.26 -23.21 -8.57
CA ASP A 253 -6.14 -23.21 -10.02
C ASP A 253 -4.67 -23.45 -10.42
N PRO A 254 -4.35 -24.51 -11.20
CA PRO A 254 -3.00 -24.75 -11.69
C PRO A 254 -2.41 -23.57 -12.49
N GLN A 255 -3.25 -22.73 -13.10
CA GLN A 255 -2.83 -21.54 -13.84
C GLN A 255 -2.31 -20.41 -12.93
N HIS A 256 -2.54 -20.51 -11.61
CA HIS A 256 -2.04 -19.55 -10.61
C HIS A 256 -0.73 -20.03 -9.96
N ARG A 257 -0.16 -21.17 -10.37
CA ARG A 257 1.02 -21.78 -9.74
C ARG A 257 2.21 -20.82 -9.60
N THR A 258 2.54 -20.06 -10.64
CA THR A 258 3.68 -19.11 -10.62
C THR A 258 3.40 -17.92 -9.71
N THR A 259 2.15 -17.51 -9.55
CA THR A 259 1.72 -16.53 -8.55
C THR A 259 1.87 -17.11 -7.14
N ALA A 260 1.43 -18.34 -6.92
CA ALA A 260 1.53 -19.02 -5.62
C ALA A 260 2.98 -19.18 -5.16
N LEU A 261 3.88 -19.52 -6.07
CA LEU A 261 5.31 -19.69 -5.81
C LEU A 261 6.12 -18.39 -5.95
N SER A 262 5.48 -17.23 -6.11
CA SER A 262 6.18 -15.99 -6.47
C SER A 262 7.18 -15.51 -5.40
N LEU A 263 6.84 -15.62 -4.12
CA LEU A 263 7.75 -15.31 -3.01
C LEU A 263 9.01 -16.21 -3.08
N GLN A 264 8.79 -17.51 -3.22
CA GLN A 264 9.86 -18.49 -3.35
C GLN A 264 10.70 -18.28 -4.62
N GLY A 265 10.07 -17.84 -5.71
CA GLY A 265 10.75 -17.44 -6.94
C GLY A 265 11.68 -16.25 -6.73
N GLY A 266 11.27 -15.25 -5.93
CA GLY A 266 12.13 -14.13 -5.55
C GLY A 266 13.37 -14.58 -4.77
N HIS A 267 13.18 -15.44 -3.76
CA HIS A 267 14.30 -16.03 -3.00
C HIS A 267 15.22 -16.88 -3.88
N MET A 268 14.65 -17.70 -4.77
CA MET A 268 15.39 -18.50 -5.74
C MET A 268 16.27 -17.63 -6.65
N TYR A 269 15.73 -16.51 -7.16
CA TYR A 269 16.50 -15.57 -7.98
C TYR A 269 17.75 -15.07 -7.25
N VAL A 270 17.63 -14.68 -5.98
CA VAL A 270 18.76 -14.17 -5.19
C VAL A 270 19.78 -15.29 -4.89
N LEU A 271 19.31 -16.47 -4.48
CA LEU A 271 20.19 -17.60 -4.14
C LEU A 271 20.98 -18.14 -5.33
N LEU A 272 20.45 -18.04 -6.55
CA LEU A 272 21.15 -18.46 -7.76
C LEU A 272 22.49 -17.74 -7.96
N PHE A 273 22.67 -16.55 -7.41
CA PHE A 273 23.93 -15.80 -7.50
C PHE A 273 24.96 -16.17 -6.43
N TYR A 274 24.54 -16.88 -5.38
CA TYR A 274 25.48 -17.49 -4.43
C TYR A 274 25.93 -18.88 -4.91
N SER A 275 25.14 -19.55 -5.74
CA SER A 275 25.57 -20.78 -6.40
C SER A 275 26.62 -20.50 -7.48
N ARG A 276 27.58 -21.42 -7.64
CA ARG A 276 28.68 -21.26 -8.61
C ARG A 276 28.27 -21.53 -10.05
N ASP A 277 27.53 -22.62 -10.27
CA ASP A 277 27.37 -23.21 -11.61
C ASP A 277 25.91 -23.28 -12.09
N LEU A 278 24.92 -23.06 -11.22
CA LEU A 278 23.50 -23.31 -11.58
C LEU A 278 23.01 -22.44 -12.73
N LEU A 279 23.38 -21.15 -12.77
CA LEU A 279 23.03 -20.24 -13.87
C LEU A 279 23.61 -20.68 -15.23
N HIS A 280 24.66 -21.50 -15.20
CA HIS A 280 25.33 -22.08 -16.36
C HIS A 280 24.92 -23.54 -16.64
N ASN A 281 24.01 -24.11 -15.83
CA ASN A 281 23.50 -25.46 -16.04
C ASN A 281 22.12 -25.40 -16.73
N GLY A 282 22.10 -25.68 -18.03
CA GLY A 282 20.88 -25.60 -18.85
C GLY A 282 19.75 -26.55 -18.43
N LEU A 283 20.04 -27.71 -17.81
CA LEU A 283 19.00 -28.61 -17.32
C LEU A 283 18.35 -28.06 -16.04
N ALA A 284 19.18 -27.64 -15.08
CA ALA A 284 18.70 -27.07 -13.83
C ALA A 284 17.91 -25.78 -14.07
N MET A 285 18.42 -24.89 -14.93
CA MET A 285 17.73 -23.63 -15.25
C MET A 285 16.39 -23.86 -15.95
N ARG A 286 16.25 -24.88 -16.80
CA ARG A 286 14.97 -25.20 -17.44
C ARG A 286 13.91 -25.62 -16.42
N GLU A 287 14.29 -26.45 -15.45
CA GLU A 287 13.41 -26.88 -14.35
C GLU A 287 13.01 -25.69 -13.47
N ILE A 288 13.97 -24.84 -13.10
CA ILE A 288 13.73 -23.64 -12.28
C ILE A 288 12.81 -22.67 -13.02
N VAL A 289 13.06 -22.42 -14.30
CA VAL A 289 12.22 -21.53 -15.12
C VAL A 289 10.80 -22.08 -15.24
N ASP A 290 10.61 -23.36 -15.59
CA ASP A 290 9.25 -23.92 -15.71
C ASP A 290 8.49 -23.92 -14.36
N ARG A 291 9.21 -24.04 -13.24
CA ARG A 291 8.63 -24.00 -11.89
C ARG A 291 8.21 -22.60 -11.46
N PHE A 292 9.10 -21.61 -11.58
CA PHE A 292 8.91 -20.29 -10.95
C PHE A 292 8.61 -19.16 -11.92
N PHE A 293 9.15 -19.22 -13.14
CA PHE A 293 9.24 -18.05 -14.04
C PHE A 293 8.61 -18.27 -15.42
N LYS A 294 7.87 -19.37 -15.60
CA LYS A 294 7.28 -19.81 -16.87
C LYS A 294 6.49 -18.72 -17.58
N ASP A 295 5.70 -17.95 -16.83
CA ASP A 295 4.91 -16.82 -17.31
C ASP A 295 5.14 -15.54 -16.50
N ASN A 296 6.16 -15.51 -15.64
CA ASN A 296 6.49 -14.38 -14.78
C ASN A 296 7.97 -14.00 -14.91
N TRP A 297 8.26 -12.94 -15.66
CA TRP A 297 9.64 -12.44 -15.85
C TRP A 297 9.96 -11.16 -15.08
N VAL A 298 8.97 -10.38 -14.64
CA VAL A 298 9.16 -9.34 -13.63
C VAL A 298 8.90 -9.94 -12.26
N VAL A 299 9.96 -10.05 -11.45
CA VAL A 299 9.96 -10.82 -10.19
C VAL A 299 10.22 -9.89 -9.00
N PRO A 300 9.26 -9.72 -8.08
CA PRO A 300 9.50 -9.04 -6.82
C PRO A 300 10.50 -9.83 -5.96
N ILE A 301 11.55 -9.16 -5.47
CA ILE A 301 12.58 -9.78 -4.61
C ILE A 301 12.57 -9.21 -3.19
N PHE A 302 12.12 -7.97 -3.01
CA PHE A 302 11.92 -7.36 -1.70
C PHE A 302 10.83 -6.29 -1.78
N LEU A 303 9.72 -6.47 -1.04
CA LEU A 303 8.55 -5.58 -1.09
C LEU A 303 8.04 -5.35 -2.52
N HIS A 304 8.20 -4.14 -3.07
CA HIS A 304 7.86 -3.79 -4.46
C HIS A 304 9.07 -3.81 -5.40
N PHE A 305 10.29 -3.84 -4.85
CA PHE A 305 11.48 -3.86 -5.66
C PHE A 305 11.56 -5.18 -6.41
N SER A 306 11.56 -5.04 -7.73
CA SER A 306 11.46 -6.17 -8.66
C SER A 306 12.67 -6.22 -9.57
N VAL A 307 12.94 -7.38 -10.13
CA VAL A 307 13.97 -7.57 -11.16
C VAL A 307 13.30 -8.02 -12.45
N ASP A 308 13.87 -7.60 -13.57
CA ASP A 308 13.43 -8.07 -14.88
C ASP A 308 14.38 -9.17 -15.38
N LEU A 309 13.91 -10.41 -15.39
CA LEU A 309 14.69 -11.56 -15.85
C LEU A 309 15.04 -11.48 -17.34
N LEU A 310 14.23 -10.79 -18.15
CA LEU A 310 14.55 -10.59 -19.58
C LEU A 310 15.77 -9.70 -19.76
N VAL A 311 16.19 -8.92 -18.77
CA VAL A 311 17.39 -8.07 -18.83
C VAL A 311 18.49 -8.60 -17.92
N SER A 312 18.16 -8.94 -16.68
CA SER A 312 19.11 -9.40 -15.65
C SER A 312 19.89 -10.65 -16.08
N TRP A 313 19.24 -11.55 -16.82
CA TRP A 313 19.88 -12.79 -17.26
C TRP A 313 20.58 -12.73 -18.63
N ASP A 314 20.70 -11.56 -19.26
CA ASP A 314 21.37 -11.43 -20.56
C ASP A 314 22.84 -11.90 -20.53
N ALA A 315 23.50 -11.82 -19.38
CA ALA A 315 24.87 -12.30 -19.20
C ALA A 315 24.98 -13.84 -19.09
N PHE A 316 23.88 -14.56 -18.86
CA PHE A 316 23.87 -16.00 -18.56
C PHE A 316 23.21 -16.78 -19.68
N LYS A 317 24.00 -17.31 -20.62
CA LYS A 317 23.52 -17.99 -21.82
C LYS A 317 22.48 -19.09 -21.53
N GLU A 318 22.76 -19.98 -20.60
CA GLU A 318 21.89 -21.13 -20.30
C GLU A 318 20.59 -20.71 -19.60
N ALA A 319 20.69 -19.82 -18.59
CA ALA A 319 19.52 -19.22 -17.94
C ALA A 319 18.63 -18.44 -18.91
N LYS A 320 19.23 -17.58 -19.75
CA LYS A 320 18.53 -16.81 -20.78
C LYS A 320 17.86 -17.72 -21.80
N SER A 321 18.56 -18.74 -22.28
CA SER A 321 18.00 -19.69 -23.25
C SER A 321 16.80 -20.45 -22.67
N SER A 322 16.88 -20.85 -21.40
CA SER A 322 15.77 -21.51 -20.69
C SER A 322 14.57 -20.58 -20.56
N LEU A 323 14.80 -19.32 -20.17
CA LEU A 323 13.76 -18.30 -20.03
C LEU A 323 13.06 -18.00 -21.37
N VAL A 324 13.83 -17.72 -22.43
CA VAL A 324 13.29 -17.37 -23.75
C VAL A 324 12.60 -18.57 -24.42
N SER A 325 13.00 -19.81 -24.08
CA SER A 325 12.30 -21.00 -24.57
C SER A 325 10.85 -21.09 -24.10
N CYS A 326 10.55 -20.56 -22.90
CA CYS A 326 9.19 -20.43 -22.39
C CYS A 326 8.51 -19.15 -22.89
N LEU A 327 9.25 -18.03 -22.90
CA LEU A 327 8.72 -16.68 -23.19
C LEU A 327 8.86 -16.29 -24.66
N SER A 328 8.33 -17.11 -25.56
CA SER A 328 8.20 -16.71 -26.98
C SER A 328 7.27 -15.49 -27.12
N PRO A 329 7.48 -14.59 -28.12
CA PRO A 329 6.61 -13.44 -28.32
C PRO A 329 5.13 -13.82 -28.51
N THR A 330 4.86 -14.98 -29.11
CA THR A 330 3.51 -15.56 -29.25
C THR A 330 2.94 -15.95 -27.89
N PHE A 331 3.72 -16.64 -27.04
CA PHE A 331 3.27 -17.01 -25.70
C PHE A 331 3.01 -15.79 -24.82
N VAL A 332 3.89 -14.78 -24.84
CA VAL A 332 3.71 -13.52 -24.13
C VAL A 332 2.40 -12.85 -24.58
N ARG A 333 2.17 -12.75 -25.89
CA ARG A 333 0.93 -12.22 -26.46
C ARG A 333 -0.30 -12.99 -25.99
N ASP A 334 -0.28 -14.32 -26.07
CA ASP A 334 -1.43 -15.16 -25.71
C ASP A 334 -1.73 -15.06 -24.21
N ARG A 335 -0.70 -15.00 -23.37
CA ARG A 335 -0.86 -14.83 -21.92
C ARG A 335 -1.35 -13.42 -21.55
N SER A 336 -0.84 -12.39 -22.22
CA SER A 336 -1.39 -11.03 -22.10
C SER A 336 -2.86 -11.00 -22.47
N LEU A 337 -3.23 -11.58 -23.62
CA LEU A 337 -4.61 -11.63 -24.08
C LEU A 337 -5.50 -12.34 -23.07
N TYR A 338 -5.07 -13.49 -22.55
CA TYR A 338 -5.78 -14.23 -21.51
C TYR A 338 -6.13 -13.36 -20.29
N HIS A 339 -5.18 -12.58 -19.75
CA HIS A 339 -5.45 -11.69 -18.63
C HIS A 339 -6.32 -10.49 -19.02
N TYR A 340 -6.08 -9.88 -20.18
CA TYR A 340 -6.89 -8.73 -20.63
C TYR A 340 -8.34 -9.09 -20.92
N THR A 341 -8.63 -10.28 -21.48
CA THR A 341 -10.00 -10.72 -21.72
C THR A 341 -10.81 -10.87 -20.43
N LYS A 342 -10.14 -11.18 -19.30
CA LYS A 342 -10.79 -11.27 -17.99
C LYS A 342 -11.13 -9.92 -17.39
N VAL A 343 -10.43 -8.84 -17.73
CA VAL A 343 -10.61 -7.53 -17.07
C VAL A 343 -12.05 -7.06 -17.14
N SER A 344 -12.68 -7.14 -18.32
CA SER A 344 -14.06 -6.67 -18.49
C SER A 344 -15.08 -7.56 -17.77
N SER A 345 -14.89 -8.89 -17.76
CA SER A 345 -15.77 -9.80 -17.03
C SER A 345 -15.63 -9.61 -15.52
N LEU A 346 -14.40 -9.50 -15.02
CA LEU A 346 -14.13 -9.28 -13.60
C LEU A 346 -14.72 -7.95 -13.12
N LEU A 347 -14.65 -6.88 -13.91
CA LEU A 347 -15.30 -5.61 -13.58
C LEU A 347 -16.82 -5.75 -13.45
N ALA A 348 -17.47 -6.48 -14.37
CA ALA A 348 -18.91 -6.73 -14.31
C ALA A 348 -19.29 -7.59 -13.09
N ASP A 349 -18.49 -8.62 -12.79
CA ASP A 349 -18.68 -9.46 -11.60
C ASP A 349 -18.54 -8.62 -10.32
N LEU A 350 -17.49 -7.79 -10.21
CA LEU A 350 -17.27 -6.89 -9.09
C LEU A 350 -18.46 -5.95 -8.87
N ASP A 351 -18.98 -5.34 -9.95
CA ASP A 351 -20.17 -4.47 -9.87
C ASP A 351 -21.39 -5.22 -9.35
N SER A 352 -21.62 -6.45 -9.84
CA SER A 352 -22.72 -7.29 -9.37
C SER A 352 -22.62 -7.65 -7.89
N HIS A 353 -21.40 -7.95 -7.41
CA HIS A 353 -21.15 -8.34 -6.04
C HIS A 353 -21.25 -7.15 -5.08
N MET A 354 -20.64 -6.02 -5.43
CA MET A 354 -20.58 -4.82 -4.60
C MET A 354 -21.97 -4.28 -4.24
N HIS A 355 -22.94 -4.33 -5.15
CA HIS A 355 -24.31 -3.90 -4.86
C HIS A 355 -25.06 -4.82 -3.88
N ALA A 356 -24.61 -6.06 -3.68
CA ALA A 356 -25.28 -7.07 -2.87
C ALA A 356 -24.59 -7.35 -1.52
N VAL A 357 -23.44 -6.72 -1.23
CA VAL A 357 -22.60 -7.06 -0.07
C VAL A 357 -23.32 -6.77 1.25
N ASN A 358 -23.67 -7.84 1.95
CA ASN A 358 -24.13 -7.83 3.34
C ASN A 358 -23.79 -9.19 4.01
N LYS A 359 -24.09 -9.34 5.31
CA LYS A 359 -23.75 -10.56 6.06
C LYS A 359 -24.36 -11.83 5.45
N GLU A 360 -25.62 -11.78 5.06
CA GLU A 360 -26.33 -12.92 4.46
C GLU A 360 -25.71 -13.28 3.10
N TYR A 361 -25.43 -12.27 2.28
CA TYR A 361 -24.82 -12.45 0.98
C TYR A 361 -23.41 -13.05 1.05
N VAL A 362 -22.57 -12.57 1.98
CA VAL A 362 -21.22 -13.10 2.20
C VAL A 362 -21.26 -14.53 2.70
N LEU A 363 -22.21 -14.86 3.59
CA LEU A 363 -22.42 -16.23 4.05
C LEU A 363 -22.84 -17.15 2.91
N ASP A 364 -23.77 -16.70 2.06
CA ASP A 364 -24.33 -17.48 0.96
C ASP A 364 -23.34 -17.67 -0.20
N ASN A 365 -22.47 -16.69 -0.46
CA ASN A 365 -21.57 -16.65 -1.61
C ASN A 365 -20.09 -16.77 -1.24
N SER A 366 -19.76 -17.22 -0.03
CA SER A 366 -18.39 -17.26 0.51
C SER A 366 -17.34 -17.85 -0.46
N LEU A 367 -17.62 -19.02 -1.06
CA LEU A 367 -16.71 -19.66 -2.01
C LEU A 367 -16.58 -18.87 -3.32
N ASN A 368 -17.67 -18.31 -3.82
CA ASN A 368 -17.69 -17.54 -5.07
C ASN A 368 -16.92 -16.22 -4.91
N LEU A 369 -17.18 -15.48 -3.81
CA LEU A 369 -16.47 -14.25 -3.48
C LEU A 369 -14.97 -14.48 -3.36
N LEU A 370 -14.56 -15.56 -2.69
CA LEU A 370 -13.16 -15.92 -2.54
C LEU A 370 -12.52 -16.28 -3.90
N SER A 371 -13.26 -16.95 -4.77
CA SER A 371 -12.81 -17.24 -6.15
C SER A 371 -12.59 -15.96 -6.96
N ILE A 372 -13.56 -15.04 -6.94
CA ILE A 372 -13.51 -13.80 -7.72
C ILE A 372 -12.42 -12.87 -7.20
N ILE A 373 -12.30 -12.72 -5.88
CA ILE A 373 -11.20 -11.94 -5.27
C ILE A 373 -9.84 -12.53 -5.68
N ARG A 374 -9.67 -13.86 -5.65
CA ARG A 374 -8.43 -14.50 -6.08
C ARG A 374 -8.12 -14.21 -7.55
N GLU A 375 -9.10 -14.37 -8.44
CA GLU A 375 -8.94 -14.13 -9.88
C GLU A 375 -8.60 -12.66 -10.19
N CYS A 376 -9.25 -11.72 -9.51
CA CYS A 376 -8.93 -10.30 -9.61
C CYS A 376 -7.47 -10.03 -9.24
N ASN A 377 -7.02 -10.57 -8.10
CA ASN A 377 -5.63 -10.39 -7.65
C ASN A 377 -4.60 -11.03 -8.55
N CYS A 378 -4.85 -12.26 -9.02
CA CYS A 378 -3.93 -12.94 -9.93
C CYS A 378 -3.80 -12.18 -11.25
N THR A 379 -4.93 -11.69 -11.78
CA THR A 379 -4.97 -10.92 -13.03
C THR A 379 -4.30 -9.56 -12.86
N LEU A 380 -4.62 -8.82 -11.79
CA LEU A 380 -3.97 -7.55 -11.46
C LEU A 380 -2.46 -7.73 -11.28
N ARG A 381 -2.03 -8.76 -10.55
CA ARG A 381 -0.61 -9.02 -10.30
C ARG A 381 0.16 -9.19 -11.58
N TRP A 382 -0.31 -10.07 -12.45
CA TRP A 382 0.36 -10.36 -13.72
C TRP A 382 0.42 -9.11 -14.61
N LEU A 383 -0.71 -8.40 -14.76
CA LEU A 383 -0.79 -7.21 -15.61
C LEU A 383 0.05 -6.04 -15.10
N LEU A 384 0.07 -5.77 -13.79
CA LEU A 384 0.82 -4.65 -13.23
C LEU A 384 2.33 -4.90 -13.26
N LEU A 385 2.77 -6.11 -12.91
CA LEU A 385 4.20 -6.46 -12.91
C LEU A 385 4.80 -6.38 -14.31
N HIS A 386 4.20 -7.06 -15.29
CA HIS A 386 4.83 -7.20 -16.60
C HIS A 386 4.71 -5.95 -17.48
N ARG A 387 3.89 -4.98 -17.10
CA ARG A 387 3.91 -3.63 -17.69
C ARG A 387 5.13 -2.81 -17.25
N MET A 388 5.80 -3.18 -16.16
CA MET A 388 7.00 -2.50 -15.70
C MET A 388 8.27 -2.98 -16.42
N THR A 389 8.25 -4.10 -17.15
CA THR A 389 9.44 -4.70 -17.80
C THR A 389 10.30 -3.68 -18.55
N ASN A 390 11.61 -3.79 -18.39
CA ASN A 390 12.61 -3.00 -19.08
C ASN A 390 12.85 -3.49 -20.51
N ASP A 391 12.45 -4.73 -20.85
CA ASP A 391 12.43 -5.19 -22.24
C ASP A 391 11.34 -4.45 -23.03
N LYS A 392 11.77 -3.57 -23.93
CA LYS A 392 10.87 -2.73 -24.71
C LYS A 392 9.87 -3.55 -25.55
N LYS A 393 10.29 -4.68 -26.14
CA LYS A 393 9.42 -5.48 -27.01
C LYS A 393 8.32 -6.15 -26.20
N ALA A 394 8.66 -6.77 -25.08
CA ALA A 394 7.70 -7.38 -24.16
C ALA A 394 6.76 -6.32 -23.58
N ARG A 395 7.29 -5.16 -23.16
CA ARG A 395 6.48 -4.06 -22.65
C ARG A 395 5.47 -3.55 -23.68
N ASP A 396 5.94 -3.25 -24.89
CA ASP A 396 5.08 -2.74 -25.97
C ASP A 396 4.01 -3.79 -26.32
N LEU A 397 4.34 -5.09 -26.35
CA LEU A 397 3.37 -6.16 -26.55
C LEU A 397 2.28 -6.18 -25.46
N VAL A 398 2.68 -6.16 -24.18
CA VAL A 398 1.73 -6.18 -23.06
C VAL A 398 0.83 -4.94 -23.11
N ILE A 399 1.41 -3.74 -23.26
CA ILE A 399 0.65 -2.48 -23.25
C ILE A 399 -0.27 -2.34 -24.47
N CYS A 400 0.23 -2.59 -25.68
CA CYS A 400 -0.57 -2.44 -26.91
C CYS A 400 -1.76 -3.42 -26.94
N LEU A 401 -1.60 -4.63 -26.39
CA LEU A 401 -2.70 -5.58 -26.28
C LEU A 401 -3.80 -5.08 -25.33
N GLY A 402 -3.43 -4.45 -24.22
CA GLY A 402 -4.38 -3.79 -23.33
C GLY A 402 -5.19 -2.71 -24.05
N SER A 403 -4.54 -1.86 -24.83
CA SER A 403 -5.20 -0.85 -25.66
C SER A 403 -6.15 -1.48 -26.69
N SER A 404 -5.77 -2.59 -27.31
CA SER A 404 -6.61 -3.30 -28.30
C SER A 404 -7.86 -3.95 -27.69
N GLN A 405 -7.79 -4.34 -26.41
CA GLN A 405 -8.91 -4.93 -25.66
C GLN A 405 -9.73 -3.87 -24.91
N HIS A 406 -9.51 -2.58 -25.19
CA HIS A 406 -10.12 -1.46 -24.46
C HIS A 406 -9.90 -1.53 -22.94
N ALA A 407 -8.81 -2.16 -22.49
CA ALA A 407 -8.40 -2.29 -21.10
C ALA A 407 -7.17 -1.41 -20.86
N ASP A 408 -7.42 -0.11 -20.89
CA ASP A 408 -6.41 0.91 -20.64
C ASP A 408 -6.04 1.01 -19.15
N GLU A 409 -5.13 1.93 -18.83
CA GLU A 409 -4.72 2.22 -17.45
C GLU A 409 -5.89 2.65 -16.57
N GLY A 410 -6.88 3.32 -17.16
CA GLY A 410 -8.10 3.73 -16.47
C GLY A 410 -8.90 2.54 -15.96
N LYS A 411 -9.09 1.52 -16.79
CA LYS A 411 -9.78 0.28 -16.40
C LYS A 411 -8.97 -0.57 -15.42
N LEU A 412 -7.65 -0.63 -15.55
CA LEU A 412 -6.82 -1.35 -14.56
C LEU A 412 -6.88 -0.68 -13.19
N LEU A 413 -6.88 0.65 -13.13
CA LEU A 413 -7.08 1.37 -11.88
C LEU A 413 -8.49 1.11 -11.32
N GLN A 414 -9.53 1.11 -12.16
CA GLN A 414 -10.89 0.74 -11.71
C GLN A 414 -10.93 -0.68 -11.15
N LEU A 415 -10.31 -1.63 -11.84
CA LEU A 415 -10.23 -3.02 -11.38
C LEU A 415 -9.54 -3.09 -10.02
N LEU A 416 -8.42 -2.38 -9.83
CA LEU A 416 -7.71 -2.29 -8.55
C LEU A 416 -8.60 -1.69 -7.44
N MET A 417 -9.25 -0.55 -7.69
CA MET A 417 -10.09 0.14 -6.70
C MET A 417 -11.31 -0.70 -6.30
N LYS A 418 -12.04 -1.26 -7.28
CA LYS A 418 -13.21 -2.10 -7.01
C LYS A 418 -12.84 -3.42 -6.34
N THR A 419 -11.73 -4.03 -6.74
CA THR A 419 -11.19 -5.22 -6.07
C THR A 419 -10.85 -4.92 -4.62
N ALA A 420 -10.14 -3.81 -4.34
CA ALA A 420 -9.78 -3.41 -2.99
C ALA A 420 -11.02 -3.14 -2.11
N LYS A 421 -12.06 -2.53 -2.67
CA LYS A 421 -13.33 -2.26 -1.99
C LYS A 421 -14.05 -3.55 -1.59
N LEU A 422 -14.25 -4.47 -2.54
CA LEU A 422 -14.88 -5.76 -2.27
C LEU A 422 -14.06 -6.58 -1.27
N GLU A 423 -12.74 -6.61 -1.41
CA GLU A 423 -11.85 -7.29 -0.47
C GLU A 423 -12.04 -6.80 0.97
N PHE A 424 -12.05 -5.48 1.15
CA PHE A 424 -12.21 -4.86 2.47
C PHE A 424 -13.55 -5.25 3.10
N GLU A 425 -14.66 -5.08 2.37
CA GLU A 425 -16.00 -5.35 2.89
C GLU A 425 -16.21 -6.84 3.18
N VAL A 426 -15.78 -7.72 2.28
CA VAL A 426 -15.89 -9.17 2.47
C VAL A 426 -15.05 -9.62 3.66
N LYS A 427 -13.83 -9.11 3.82
CA LYS A 427 -12.98 -9.48 4.98
C LYS A 427 -13.60 -9.04 6.30
N GLU A 428 -14.10 -7.82 6.39
CA GLU A 428 -14.74 -7.29 7.61
C GLU A 428 -15.97 -8.13 7.99
N LEU A 429 -16.88 -8.34 7.02
CA LEU A 429 -18.08 -9.14 7.24
C LEU A 429 -17.75 -10.61 7.55
N HIS A 430 -16.74 -11.19 6.89
CA HIS A 430 -16.32 -12.56 7.14
C HIS A 430 -15.67 -12.71 8.52
N ALA A 431 -14.85 -11.76 8.94
CA ALA A 431 -14.26 -11.74 10.28
C ALA A 431 -15.36 -11.61 11.35
N GLU A 432 -16.38 -10.80 11.11
CA GLU A 432 -17.54 -10.70 11.99
C GLU A 432 -18.35 -12.01 12.05
N LEU A 433 -18.65 -12.61 10.90
CA LEU A 433 -19.35 -13.90 10.81
C LEU A 433 -18.59 -15.02 11.54
N LEU A 434 -17.25 -15.01 11.50
CA LEU A 434 -16.44 -15.98 12.24
C LEU A 434 -16.52 -15.73 13.76
N LYS A 435 -16.57 -14.47 14.21
CA LYS A 435 -16.75 -14.13 15.63
C LYS A 435 -18.14 -14.54 16.15
N THR A 436 -19.20 -14.35 15.36
CA THR A 436 -20.60 -14.65 15.73
C THR A 436 -21.06 -16.06 15.35
N ARG A 437 -20.19 -16.86 14.73
CA ARG A 437 -20.49 -18.19 14.17
C ARG A 437 -21.23 -19.11 15.16
N LYS A 438 -20.73 -19.20 16.39
CA LYS A 438 -21.32 -20.09 17.43
C LYS A 438 -22.72 -19.62 17.83
N SER A 439 -22.93 -18.32 18.06
CA SER A 439 -24.23 -17.79 18.46
C SER A 439 -25.26 -17.92 17.35
N MET A 440 -24.88 -17.59 16.11
CA MET A 440 -25.74 -17.76 14.94
C MET A 440 -26.21 -19.21 14.77
N TRP A 441 -25.32 -20.17 14.99
CA TRP A 441 -25.68 -21.59 14.89
C TRP A 441 -26.75 -22.02 15.91
N TYR A 442 -26.59 -21.60 17.17
CA TYR A 442 -27.58 -21.92 18.21
C TYR A 442 -28.90 -21.18 18.03
N GLU A 443 -28.88 -19.93 17.55
CA GLU A 443 -30.06 -19.17 17.19
C GLU A 443 -30.87 -19.90 16.11
N LYS A 444 -30.23 -20.28 14.99
CA LYS A 444 -30.92 -21.00 13.90
C LYS A 444 -31.39 -22.39 14.31
N ARG A 445 -30.66 -23.07 15.20
CA ARG A 445 -31.13 -24.32 15.81
C ARG A 445 -32.39 -24.09 16.64
N HIS A 446 -32.41 -23.04 17.45
CA HIS A 446 -33.57 -22.68 18.27
C HIS A 446 -34.79 -22.37 17.40
N ASP A 447 -34.62 -21.51 16.39
CA ASP A 447 -35.70 -21.14 15.45
C ASP A 447 -36.26 -22.36 14.70
N ALA A 448 -35.41 -23.32 14.33
CA ALA A 448 -35.84 -24.57 13.70
C ALA A 448 -36.67 -25.44 14.66
N LEU A 449 -36.23 -25.57 15.92
CA LEU A 449 -36.93 -26.36 16.94
C LEU A 449 -38.27 -25.73 17.34
N GLU A 450 -38.32 -24.41 17.48
CA GLU A 450 -39.57 -23.69 17.75
C GLU A 450 -40.56 -23.87 16.60
N CYS A 451 -40.12 -23.74 15.35
CA CYS A 451 -40.98 -23.96 14.19
C CYS A 451 -41.48 -25.42 14.08
N MET A 452 -40.64 -26.41 14.41
CA MET A 452 -41.04 -27.83 14.48
C MET A 452 -42.10 -28.07 15.57
N LYS A 453 -41.94 -27.41 16.73
CA LYS A 453 -42.90 -27.47 17.84
C LYS A 453 -44.24 -26.83 17.46
N ASP A 454 -44.21 -25.65 16.84
CA ASP A 454 -45.42 -24.96 16.41
C ASP A 454 -46.19 -25.75 15.36
N LEU A 455 -45.50 -26.35 14.39
CA LEU A 455 -46.15 -27.22 13.40
C LEU A 455 -46.78 -28.45 14.04
N SER A 456 -46.07 -29.11 14.97
CA SER A 456 -46.57 -30.32 15.63
C SER A 456 -47.74 -30.05 16.58
N GLN A 457 -47.79 -28.88 17.22
CA GLN A 457 -48.82 -28.51 18.20
C GLN A 457 -50.02 -27.79 17.56
N ASN A 458 -49.80 -26.80 16.69
CA ASN A 458 -50.83 -25.87 16.25
C ASN A 458 -51.45 -26.24 14.89
N TYR A 459 -50.65 -26.76 13.95
CA TYR A 459 -51.07 -26.93 12.55
C TYR A 459 -51.42 -28.37 12.17
N LEU A 460 -50.85 -29.35 12.87
CA LEU A 460 -51.06 -30.77 12.58
C LEU A 460 -52.28 -31.38 13.32
N GLY A 461 -52.72 -30.77 14.42
CA GLY A 461 -53.99 -31.07 15.11
C GLY A 461 -54.34 -32.57 15.24
N THR A 462 -55.63 -32.89 15.17
CA THR A 462 -56.13 -34.28 15.08
C THR A 462 -55.99 -34.88 13.67
N TRP A 463 -55.85 -34.05 12.63
CA TRP A 463 -55.72 -34.51 11.25
C TRP A 463 -54.45 -35.34 11.03
N ALA A 464 -53.34 -34.97 11.69
CA ALA A 464 -52.07 -35.66 11.58
C ALA A 464 -52.11 -37.12 12.05
N ALA A 465 -53.07 -37.50 12.90
CA ALA A 465 -53.29 -38.89 13.28
C ALA A 465 -53.80 -39.75 12.10
N SER A 466 -54.51 -39.14 11.15
CA SER A 466 -55.05 -39.81 9.96
C SER A 466 -53.99 -39.99 8.86
N CYS A 467 -52.92 -39.17 8.90
CA CYS A 467 -51.89 -39.14 7.87
C CYS A 467 -50.67 -39.98 8.27
N LYS A 468 -50.60 -41.23 7.78
CA LYS A 468 -49.51 -42.16 8.10
C LYS A 468 -48.48 -42.21 6.96
N LEU A 469 -47.23 -41.89 7.27
CA LEU A 469 -46.08 -42.15 6.40
C LEU A 469 -45.21 -43.24 7.06
N LYS A 470 -44.98 -44.36 6.35
CA LYS A 470 -44.24 -45.54 6.87
C LYS A 470 -44.77 -46.00 8.25
N ASN A 471 -46.10 -46.08 8.39
CA ASN A 471 -46.81 -46.49 9.62
C ASN A 471 -46.66 -45.57 10.86
N LYS A 472 -46.05 -44.39 10.73
CA LYS A 472 -45.97 -43.37 11.80
C LYS A 472 -46.78 -42.13 11.43
N SER A 473 -47.33 -41.43 12.43
CA SER A 473 -48.00 -40.14 12.18
C SER A 473 -46.96 -39.07 11.83
N ILE A 474 -47.37 -38.02 11.11
CA ILE A 474 -46.49 -36.87 10.82
C ILE A 474 -45.97 -36.22 12.12
N LYS A 475 -46.80 -36.22 13.18
CA LYS A 475 -46.42 -35.73 14.50
C LYS A 475 -45.24 -36.52 15.08
N ASP A 476 -45.29 -37.86 15.04
CA ASP A 476 -44.19 -38.71 15.52
C ASP A 476 -42.90 -38.46 14.72
N TRP A 477 -43.04 -38.19 13.42
CA TRP A 477 -41.90 -37.84 12.57
C TRP A 477 -41.30 -36.49 12.95
N LEU A 478 -42.10 -35.45 13.13
CA LEU A 478 -41.60 -34.13 13.56
C LEU A 478 -41.00 -34.17 14.96
N GLU A 479 -41.58 -34.93 15.90
CA GLU A 479 -40.99 -35.13 17.23
C GLU A 479 -39.65 -35.85 17.14
N HIS A 480 -39.55 -36.87 16.28
CA HIS A 480 -38.28 -37.56 16.04
C HIS A 480 -37.23 -36.63 15.40
N LEU A 481 -37.60 -35.88 14.35
CA LEU A 481 -36.68 -34.90 13.72
C LEU A 481 -36.30 -33.79 14.68
N SER A 482 -37.24 -33.32 15.52
CA SER A 482 -36.96 -32.35 16.58
C SER A 482 -35.98 -32.91 17.60
N SER A 483 -36.07 -34.20 17.95
CA SER A 483 -35.09 -34.84 18.84
C SER A 483 -33.70 -34.91 18.18
N GLU A 484 -33.61 -35.27 16.89
CA GLU A 484 -32.35 -35.27 16.14
C GLU A 484 -31.73 -33.86 16.09
N VAL A 485 -32.52 -32.84 15.75
CA VAL A 485 -32.07 -31.43 15.71
C VAL A 485 -31.65 -30.93 17.10
N SER A 486 -32.35 -31.33 18.17
CA SER A 486 -32.00 -30.95 19.54
C SER A 486 -30.66 -31.56 20.00
N SER A 487 -30.36 -32.76 19.51
CA SER A 487 -29.11 -33.49 19.81
C SER A 487 -27.90 -32.98 19.04
N LEU A 488 -28.10 -32.13 18.02
CA LEU A 488 -26.99 -31.55 17.26
C LEU A 488 -26.10 -30.75 18.19
N ASP A 489 -24.79 -30.93 18.05
CA ASP A 489 -23.79 -30.17 18.79
C ASP A 489 -22.84 -29.44 17.84
N TYR A 490 -22.46 -28.23 18.22
CA TYR A 490 -21.57 -27.37 17.45
C TYR A 490 -20.13 -27.93 17.41
N ALA A 491 -19.69 -28.62 18.46
CA ALA A 491 -18.34 -29.19 18.51
C ALA A 491 -18.12 -30.32 17.50
N THR A 492 -19.18 -31.01 17.07
CA THR A 492 -19.11 -32.16 16.15
C THR A 492 -19.55 -31.81 14.73
N ILE A 493 -18.89 -30.80 14.14
CA ILE A 493 -19.22 -30.20 12.83
C ILE A 493 -19.60 -31.26 11.76
N GLY A 494 -18.77 -32.28 11.56
CA GLY A 494 -18.98 -33.30 10.52
C GLY A 494 -20.20 -34.20 10.75
N ASN A 495 -20.46 -34.60 12.00
CA ASN A 495 -21.61 -35.43 12.33
C ASN A 495 -22.90 -34.60 12.28
N SER A 496 -22.87 -33.39 12.84
CA SER A 496 -23.98 -32.45 12.81
C SER A 496 -24.39 -32.11 11.39
N GLY A 497 -23.44 -31.86 10.48
CA GLY A 497 -23.74 -31.62 9.06
C GLY A 497 -24.48 -32.79 8.39
N ARG A 498 -24.05 -34.03 8.62
CA ARG A 498 -24.70 -35.23 8.06
C ARG A 498 -26.12 -35.42 8.59
N ILE A 499 -26.33 -35.21 9.89
CA ILE A 499 -27.66 -35.30 10.50
C ILE A 499 -28.57 -34.23 9.91
N ILE A 500 -28.11 -32.98 9.79
CA ILE A 500 -28.91 -31.90 9.18
C ILE A 500 -29.30 -32.26 7.74
N HIS A 501 -28.37 -32.78 6.92
CA HIS A 501 -28.69 -33.22 5.56
C HIS A 501 -29.74 -34.34 5.53
N ARG A 502 -29.68 -35.30 6.46
CA ARG A 502 -30.68 -36.35 6.59
C ARG A 502 -32.05 -35.79 6.99
N VAL A 503 -32.09 -34.87 7.94
CA VAL A 503 -33.33 -34.18 8.36
C VAL A 503 -33.91 -33.42 7.16
N LEU A 504 -33.10 -32.63 6.45
CA LEU A 504 -33.52 -31.90 5.24
C LEU A 504 -34.08 -32.85 4.17
N SER A 505 -33.43 -33.98 3.90
CA SER A 505 -33.93 -34.99 2.96
C SER A 505 -35.28 -35.53 3.40
N THR A 506 -35.43 -35.84 4.68
CA THR A 506 -36.67 -36.38 5.24
C THR A 506 -37.81 -35.34 5.17
N LEU A 507 -37.52 -34.06 5.43
CA LEU A 507 -38.51 -32.98 5.30
C LEU A 507 -38.98 -32.82 3.84
N LYS A 508 -38.07 -32.94 2.87
CA LYS A 508 -38.43 -32.91 1.44
C LYS A 508 -39.32 -34.09 1.05
N ASP A 509 -39.05 -35.29 1.56
CA ASP A 509 -39.90 -36.47 1.32
C ASP A 509 -41.31 -36.28 1.91
N ILE A 510 -41.41 -35.66 3.09
CA ILE A 510 -42.69 -35.34 3.73
C ILE A 510 -43.45 -34.30 2.90
N GLU A 511 -42.79 -33.25 2.40
CA GLU A 511 -43.39 -32.19 1.59
C GLU A 511 -44.00 -32.71 0.27
N LEU A 512 -43.58 -33.89 -0.21
CA LEU A 512 -44.16 -34.53 -1.40
C LEU A 512 -45.58 -35.08 -1.19
N LEU A 513 -46.03 -35.25 0.06
CA LEU A 513 -47.37 -35.76 0.36
C LEU A 513 -48.45 -34.78 -0.13
N HIS A 514 -49.40 -35.29 -0.92
CA HIS A 514 -50.47 -34.50 -1.55
C HIS A 514 -51.20 -33.57 -0.57
N GLN A 515 -51.50 -34.06 0.63
CA GLN A 515 -52.25 -33.33 1.66
C GLN A 515 -51.45 -32.18 2.30
N ILE A 516 -50.11 -32.25 2.26
CA ILE A 516 -49.23 -31.17 2.75
C ILE A 516 -49.09 -30.08 1.69
N LYS A 517 -49.06 -30.46 0.40
CA LYS A 517 -48.96 -29.49 -0.71
C LYS A 517 -50.13 -28.51 -0.79
N GLU A 518 -51.32 -28.94 -0.37
CA GLU A 518 -52.52 -28.10 -0.37
C GLU A 518 -52.55 -27.08 0.77
N ASN A 519 -51.85 -27.35 1.88
CA ASN A 519 -51.84 -26.46 3.04
C ASN A 519 -50.65 -25.49 3.01
N ILE A 520 -50.94 -24.24 2.64
CA ILE A 520 -49.96 -23.15 2.52
C ILE A 520 -49.22 -22.91 3.85
N GLN A 521 -49.91 -22.99 5.00
CA GLN A 521 -49.31 -22.71 6.32
C GLN A 521 -48.30 -23.79 6.71
N ILE A 522 -48.63 -25.06 6.45
CA ILE A 522 -47.74 -26.19 6.69
C ILE A 522 -46.51 -26.09 5.77
N LYS A 523 -46.70 -25.79 4.48
CA LYS A 523 -45.61 -25.59 3.53
C LYS A 523 -44.67 -24.45 3.94
N HIS A 524 -45.23 -23.34 4.42
CA HIS A 524 -44.46 -22.22 4.94
C HIS A 524 -43.63 -22.62 6.16
N GLY A 525 -44.21 -23.37 7.11
CA GLY A 525 -43.47 -23.88 8.26
C GLY A 525 -42.32 -24.82 7.87
N PHE A 526 -42.56 -25.77 6.96
CA PHE A 526 -41.50 -26.64 6.43
C PHE A 526 -40.39 -25.84 5.76
N SER A 527 -40.75 -24.83 4.96
CA SER A 527 -39.79 -23.94 4.31
C SER A 527 -38.94 -23.18 5.33
N LYS A 528 -39.55 -22.69 6.43
CA LYS A 528 -38.85 -22.01 7.51
C LYS A 528 -37.86 -22.95 8.23
N ILE A 529 -38.26 -24.18 8.52
CA ILE A 529 -37.37 -25.21 9.09
C ILE A 529 -36.20 -25.49 8.14
N GLN A 530 -36.49 -25.73 6.85
CA GLN A 530 -35.47 -26.00 5.85
C GLN A 530 -34.48 -24.84 5.72
N LYS A 531 -34.97 -23.58 5.73
CA LYS A 531 -34.13 -22.38 5.71
C LYS A 531 -33.18 -22.35 6.90
N ASN A 532 -33.71 -22.49 8.12
CA ASN A 532 -32.89 -22.47 9.33
C ASN A 532 -31.84 -23.59 9.35
N LEU A 533 -32.21 -24.80 8.94
CA LEU A 533 -31.28 -25.93 8.83
C LEU A 533 -30.21 -25.70 7.75
N HIS A 534 -30.58 -25.09 6.62
CA HIS A 534 -29.61 -24.68 5.59
C HIS A 534 -28.66 -23.60 6.13
N ASP A 535 -29.16 -22.60 6.84
CA ASP A 535 -28.34 -21.55 7.44
C ASP A 535 -27.38 -22.12 8.50
N MET A 536 -27.83 -23.12 9.29
CA MET A 536 -26.93 -23.88 10.18
C MET A 536 -25.79 -24.54 9.41
N ILE A 537 -26.04 -25.16 8.25
CA ILE A 537 -24.99 -25.74 7.40
C ILE A 537 -24.03 -24.67 6.88
N LYS A 538 -24.54 -23.52 6.42
CA LYS A 538 -23.70 -22.42 5.93
C LYS A 538 -22.76 -21.91 7.02
N VAL A 539 -23.28 -21.73 8.24
CA VAL A 539 -22.49 -21.34 9.41
C VAL A 539 -21.43 -22.41 9.74
N LEU A 540 -21.76 -23.69 9.62
CA LEU A 540 -20.79 -24.78 9.79
C LEU A 540 -19.71 -24.79 8.68
N ASN A 541 -19.99 -24.28 7.49
CA ASN A 541 -19.03 -24.21 6.38
C ASN A 541 -18.10 -22.99 6.42
N LEU A 542 -18.35 -22.00 7.29
CA LEU A 542 -17.43 -20.87 7.49
C LEU A 542 -16.07 -21.38 8.01
N ASN A 543 -15.05 -21.37 7.15
CA ASN A 543 -13.73 -21.87 7.50
C ASN A 543 -12.84 -20.74 8.06
N GLN A 544 -12.20 -20.98 9.20
CA GLN A 544 -11.22 -20.05 9.80
C GLN A 544 -10.00 -19.86 8.88
N GLU A 545 -9.62 -20.88 8.10
CA GLU A 545 -8.51 -20.79 7.16
C GLU A 545 -8.78 -19.78 6.03
N SER A 546 -10.03 -19.42 5.76
CA SER A 546 -10.40 -18.40 4.77
C SER A 546 -9.74 -17.05 5.07
N ILE A 547 -9.51 -16.71 6.36
CA ILE A 547 -8.76 -15.51 6.74
C ILE A 547 -7.32 -15.59 6.24
N SER A 548 -6.68 -16.76 6.38
CA SER A 548 -5.32 -16.99 5.89
C SER A 548 -5.28 -16.93 4.36
N VAL A 549 -6.29 -17.51 3.70
CA VAL A 549 -6.45 -17.42 2.24
C VAL A 549 -6.53 -15.96 1.82
N PHE A 550 -7.42 -15.17 2.43
CA PHE A 550 -7.57 -13.73 2.15
C PHE A 550 -6.25 -12.98 2.36
N SER A 551 -5.56 -13.22 3.46
CA SER A 551 -4.27 -12.56 3.76
C SER A 551 -3.25 -12.77 2.63
N VAL A 552 -3.15 -14.00 2.10
CA VAL A 552 -2.19 -14.34 1.04
C VAL A 552 -2.64 -13.83 -0.34
N ILE A 553 -3.91 -14.02 -0.73
CA ILE A 553 -4.35 -13.68 -2.09
C ILE A 553 -4.50 -12.18 -2.31
N THR A 554 -4.74 -11.41 -1.26
CA THR A 554 -4.98 -9.95 -1.36
C THR A 554 -3.71 -9.13 -1.22
N ASP A 555 -2.57 -9.78 -1.03
CA ASP A 555 -1.27 -9.15 -0.88
C ASP A 555 -0.95 -8.19 -2.03
N GLY A 556 -0.77 -6.91 -1.72
CA GLY A 556 -0.56 -5.83 -2.68
C GLY A 556 0.89 -5.33 -2.79
N LYS A 557 1.82 -5.86 -1.99
CA LYS A 557 3.21 -5.34 -1.87
C LYS A 557 3.88 -5.04 -3.21
N TYR A 558 3.74 -5.97 -4.15
CA TYR A 558 4.38 -5.92 -5.46
C TYR A 558 3.97 -4.71 -6.31
N ALA A 559 2.77 -4.16 -6.08
CA ALA A 559 2.21 -3.06 -6.86
C ALA A 559 2.37 -1.70 -6.16
N TRP A 560 2.99 -1.64 -4.97
CA TRP A 560 3.16 -0.39 -4.23
C TRP A 560 3.87 0.68 -5.06
N GLY A 561 4.96 0.29 -5.73
CA GLY A 561 5.66 1.18 -6.63
C GLY A 561 4.80 1.68 -7.80
N TYR A 562 3.96 0.77 -8.33
CA TYR A 562 3.07 1.07 -9.45
C TYR A 562 2.07 2.21 -9.15
N LEU A 563 1.77 2.48 -7.88
CA LEU A 563 0.90 3.58 -7.48
C LEU A 563 1.40 4.95 -7.96
N THR A 564 2.71 5.11 -8.13
CA THR A 564 3.30 6.36 -8.66
C THR A 564 2.82 6.64 -10.09
N TYR A 565 2.56 5.62 -10.91
CA TYR A 565 2.01 5.79 -12.26
C TYR A 565 0.50 6.04 -12.24
N PHE A 566 -0.20 5.54 -11.22
CA PHE A 566 -1.63 5.81 -11.05
C PHE A 566 -1.94 7.13 -10.36
N GLU A 567 -0.95 7.82 -9.77
CA GLU A 567 -1.15 9.05 -9.02
C GLU A 567 -1.88 10.14 -9.85
N GLU A 568 -1.35 10.48 -11.02
CA GLU A 568 -1.95 11.51 -11.89
C GLU A 568 -3.31 11.08 -12.46
N LEU A 569 -3.47 9.78 -12.75
CA LEU A 569 -4.73 9.25 -13.24
C LEU A 569 -5.81 9.29 -12.15
N LEU A 570 -5.44 9.00 -10.91
CA LEU A 570 -6.32 9.04 -9.75
C LEU A 570 -6.71 10.48 -9.41
N LYS A 571 -5.76 11.41 -9.40
CA LYS A 571 -6.01 12.85 -9.27
C LYS A 571 -7.01 13.36 -10.32
N LYS A 572 -6.81 12.98 -11.59
CA LYS A 572 -7.72 13.33 -12.69
C LYS A 572 -9.12 12.75 -12.46
N LYS A 573 -9.25 11.50 -12.02
CA LYS A 573 -10.54 10.87 -11.74
C LYS A 573 -11.28 11.55 -10.60
N ILE A 574 -10.64 11.80 -9.47
CA ILE A 574 -11.26 12.49 -8.33
C ILE A 574 -11.71 13.91 -8.75
N SER A 575 -10.94 14.58 -9.61
CA SER A 575 -11.32 15.89 -10.14
C SER A 575 -12.54 15.86 -11.05
N GLN A 576 -12.77 14.74 -11.75
CA GLN A 576 -13.92 14.55 -12.65
C GLN A 576 -15.15 14.08 -11.88
N ASP A 577 -14.97 13.13 -10.98
CA ASP A 577 -15.99 12.58 -10.10
C ASP A 577 -15.47 12.50 -8.66
N PRO A 578 -15.92 13.39 -7.77
CA PRO A 578 -15.57 13.35 -6.35
C PRO A 578 -15.93 12.03 -5.66
N SER A 579 -16.88 11.24 -6.18
CA SER A 579 -17.26 9.94 -5.60
C SER A 579 -16.10 8.93 -5.58
N GLU A 580 -15.12 9.11 -6.47
CA GLU A 580 -13.91 8.30 -6.52
C GLU A 580 -13.09 8.38 -5.22
N SER A 581 -13.25 9.46 -4.43
CA SER A 581 -12.59 9.59 -3.12
C SER A 581 -13.02 8.53 -2.10
N LEU A 582 -14.24 7.97 -2.25
CA LEU A 582 -14.77 6.95 -1.36
C LEU A 582 -13.99 5.63 -1.43
N PHE A 583 -13.31 5.35 -2.55
CA PHE A 583 -12.54 4.12 -2.73
C PHE A 583 -11.12 4.22 -2.16
N LEU A 584 -10.61 5.43 -1.95
CA LEU A 584 -9.19 5.66 -1.61
C LEU A 584 -8.76 4.93 -0.35
N HIS A 585 -9.59 4.93 0.70
CA HIS A 585 -9.24 4.24 1.95
C HIS A 585 -9.05 2.74 1.72
N THR A 586 -9.96 2.06 1.00
CA THR A 586 -9.83 0.63 0.70
C THR A 586 -8.65 0.34 -0.23
N MET A 587 -8.41 1.20 -1.22
CA MET A 587 -7.28 1.08 -2.13
C MET A 587 -5.96 1.14 -1.36
N PHE A 588 -5.79 2.11 -0.47
CA PHE A 588 -4.59 2.19 0.36
C PHE A 588 -4.49 0.99 1.32
N LEU A 589 -5.56 0.61 2.02
CA LEU A 589 -5.57 -0.54 2.94
C LEU A 589 -5.15 -1.86 2.27
N LYS A 590 -5.42 -2.03 0.97
CA LYS A 590 -4.89 -3.18 0.20
C LYS A 590 -3.36 -3.29 0.29
N PHE A 591 -2.67 -2.16 0.35
CA PHE A 591 -1.22 -2.07 0.50
C PHE A 591 -0.74 -2.07 1.96
N GLN A 592 -1.60 -2.29 2.95
CA GLN A 592 -1.18 -2.44 4.35
C GLN A 592 -0.13 -3.56 4.52
N SER A 593 -0.25 -4.62 3.72
CA SER A 593 0.75 -5.69 3.63
C SER A 593 2.19 -5.20 3.38
N TRP A 594 2.37 -4.05 2.72
CA TRP A 594 3.67 -3.40 2.51
C TRP A 594 4.24 -2.78 3.78
N LEU A 595 3.38 -2.23 4.65
CA LEU A 595 3.76 -1.71 5.96
C LEU A 595 4.13 -2.84 6.93
N ASP A 596 3.33 -3.91 6.95
CA ASP A 596 3.47 -4.96 7.94
C ASP A 596 4.62 -5.92 7.67
N ALA A 597 4.95 -6.20 6.40
CA ALA A 597 5.87 -7.28 6.05
C ALA A 597 7.29 -7.14 6.63
N PRO A 598 7.99 -5.99 6.52
CA PRO A 598 9.32 -5.82 7.13
C PRO A 598 9.28 -5.94 8.66
N LEU A 599 8.12 -5.67 9.26
CA LEU A 599 7.95 -5.68 10.71
C LEU A 599 7.64 -7.07 11.26
N GLN A 600 7.30 -8.06 10.43
CA GLN A 600 6.86 -9.37 10.92
C GLN A 600 7.96 -10.09 11.72
N ARG A 601 9.15 -10.23 11.14
CA ARG A 601 10.30 -10.88 11.80
C ARG A 601 10.79 -10.07 13.01
N ILE A 602 10.81 -8.75 12.87
CA ILE A 602 11.20 -7.81 13.94
C ILE A 602 10.25 -7.92 15.14
N LYS A 603 8.93 -7.99 14.91
CA LYS A 603 7.91 -8.19 15.97
C LYS A 603 8.03 -9.56 16.62
N GLN A 604 8.24 -10.61 15.84
CA GLN A 604 8.41 -11.99 16.34
C GLN A 604 9.65 -12.14 17.22
N TYR A 605 10.73 -11.43 16.90
CA TYR A 605 11.95 -11.40 17.70
C TYR A 605 11.88 -10.43 18.89
N GLU A 606 10.85 -9.59 18.96
CA GLU A 606 10.74 -8.51 19.95
C GLU A 606 11.93 -7.54 19.93
N SER A 607 12.44 -7.23 18.72
CA SER A 607 13.61 -6.35 18.54
C SER A 607 13.32 -4.90 19.02
N PRO A 608 14.30 -4.22 19.66
CA PRO A 608 14.20 -2.79 19.96
C PRO A 608 14.10 -1.91 18.71
N ASP A 609 14.53 -2.40 17.54
CA ASP A 609 14.49 -1.65 16.28
C ASP A 609 13.06 -1.48 15.73
N LEU A 610 12.07 -2.17 16.31
CA LEU A 610 10.69 -2.16 15.85
C LEU A 610 10.12 -0.75 15.71
N GLN A 611 10.32 0.11 16.71
CA GLN A 611 9.78 1.48 16.69
C GLN A 611 10.40 2.30 15.54
N TYR A 612 11.71 2.20 15.38
CA TYR A 612 12.46 2.94 14.38
C TYR A 612 12.07 2.50 12.96
N VAL A 613 12.07 1.19 12.69
CA VAL A 613 11.73 0.62 11.38
C VAL A 613 10.25 0.88 11.04
N SER A 614 9.36 0.72 12.01
CA SER A 614 7.94 1.04 11.85
C SER A 614 7.73 2.50 11.47
N THR A 615 8.42 3.43 12.15
CA THR A 615 8.32 4.88 11.86
C THR A 615 8.77 5.20 10.43
N TYR A 616 9.85 4.56 9.95
CA TYR A 616 10.31 4.74 8.58
C TYR A 616 9.24 4.33 7.56
N TYR A 617 8.77 3.09 7.61
CA TYR A 617 7.78 2.59 6.65
C TYR A 617 6.43 3.32 6.77
N ALA A 618 5.98 3.64 7.99
CA ALA A 618 4.78 4.44 8.21
C ALA A 618 4.90 5.83 7.56
N SER A 619 6.06 6.50 7.71
CA SER A 619 6.28 7.82 7.08
C SER A 619 6.26 7.75 5.55
N LYS A 620 6.81 6.69 4.95
CA LYS A 620 6.80 6.48 3.50
C LYS A 620 5.42 6.18 2.98
N TYR A 621 4.66 5.39 3.74
CA TYR A 621 3.28 5.07 3.41
C TYR A 621 2.39 6.31 3.48
N ALA A 622 2.50 7.10 4.56
CA ALA A 622 1.78 8.37 4.72
C ALA A 622 2.13 9.38 3.60
N ALA A 623 3.42 9.52 3.27
CA ALA A 623 3.85 10.41 2.19
C ALA A 623 3.21 10.05 0.84
N LYS A 624 3.05 8.75 0.53
CA LYS A 624 2.39 8.31 -0.70
C LYS A 624 0.88 8.59 -0.68
N ILE A 625 0.22 8.42 0.46
CA ILE A 625 -1.19 8.81 0.64
C ILE A 625 -1.35 10.30 0.37
N PHE A 626 -0.55 11.15 1.03
CA PHE A 626 -0.66 12.60 0.88
C PHE A 626 -0.35 13.10 -0.52
N ALA A 627 0.57 12.45 -1.25
CA ALA A 627 0.83 12.78 -2.65
C ALA A 627 -0.42 12.63 -3.54
N VAL A 628 -1.25 11.60 -3.28
CA VAL A 628 -2.53 11.42 -3.98
C VAL A 628 -3.58 12.42 -3.50
N LEU A 629 -3.67 12.65 -2.18
CA LEU A 629 -4.67 13.55 -1.59
C LEU A 629 -4.42 15.03 -1.88
N ASP A 630 -3.21 15.42 -2.32
CA ASP A 630 -2.80 16.81 -2.60
C ASP A 630 -3.76 17.58 -3.52
N ILE A 631 -4.55 16.89 -4.35
CA ILE A 631 -5.56 17.52 -5.22
C ILE A 631 -6.86 17.90 -4.51
N ILE A 632 -7.14 17.30 -3.35
CA ILE A 632 -8.41 17.48 -2.61
C ILE A 632 -8.65 18.94 -2.21
N PRO A 633 -7.70 19.69 -1.65
CA PRO A 633 -7.89 21.11 -1.32
C PRO A 633 -8.34 21.94 -2.54
N ALA A 634 -7.70 21.73 -3.70
CA ALA A 634 -8.08 22.40 -4.92
C ALA A 634 -9.51 22.03 -5.36
N ILE A 635 -9.90 20.75 -5.22
CA ILE A 635 -11.27 20.30 -5.52
C ILE A 635 -12.28 20.93 -4.54
N LEU A 636 -12.00 20.93 -3.24
CA LEU A 636 -12.86 21.51 -2.21
C LEU A 636 -13.12 23.00 -2.46
N LEU A 637 -12.10 23.75 -2.92
CA LEU A 637 -12.24 25.17 -3.24
C LEU A 637 -12.77 25.44 -4.65
N LYS A 638 -12.61 24.49 -5.58
CA LYS A 638 -13.13 24.57 -6.95
C LYS A 638 -14.59 24.16 -7.04
N ILE A 639 -15.09 23.32 -6.14
CA ILE A 639 -16.53 23.13 -5.97
C ILE A 639 -17.03 24.49 -5.48
N SER A 640 -17.31 25.38 -6.44
CA SER A 640 -18.03 26.61 -6.21
C SER A 640 -19.27 26.17 -5.48
N ILE A 641 -19.42 26.56 -4.23
CA ILE A 641 -20.72 27.08 -3.89
C ILE A 641 -20.74 28.33 -4.74
N ASP A 642 -21.51 28.34 -5.82
CA ASP A 642 -21.87 29.60 -6.44
C ASP A 642 -22.70 30.30 -5.36
N VAL A 643 -21.99 30.93 -4.42
CA VAL A 643 -22.47 32.11 -3.72
C VAL A 643 -22.37 33.27 -4.71
N ASP A 644 -22.75 33.01 -5.96
CA ASP A 644 -23.12 34.01 -6.93
C ASP A 644 -24.37 34.64 -6.33
N TYR A 645 -24.16 35.82 -5.77
CA TYR A 645 -25.24 36.75 -5.52
C TYR A 645 -26.34 36.24 -4.58
N ILE A 646 -26.00 36.09 -3.29
CA ILE A 646 -26.73 36.97 -2.37
C ILE A 646 -26.24 38.35 -2.78
N ASN A 647 -26.97 39.04 -3.67
CA ASN A 647 -26.64 40.42 -4.05
C ASN A 647 -26.25 41.13 -2.75
N ALA A 648 -25.08 41.78 -2.68
CA ALA A 648 -24.77 42.61 -1.52
C ALA A 648 -25.89 43.65 -1.28
N GLU A 649 -26.69 43.95 -2.31
CA GLU A 649 -27.93 44.72 -2.23
C GLU A 649 -29.16 43.92 -1.74
N GLN A 650 -29.30 42.65 -2.11
CA GLN A 650 -30.24 41.73 -1.46
C GLN A 650 -29.52 41.09 -0.29
N SER A 651 -29.08 41.92 0.65
CA SER A 651 -28.90 41.48 2.01
C SER A 651 -30.13 40.63 2.36
N THR A 652 -29.99 39.31 2.40
CA THR A 652 -30.86 38.48 3.21
C THR A 652 -30.49 38.76 4.66
N HIS A 653 -30.52 40.04 5.07
CA HIS A 653 -31.08 40.39 6.35
C HIS A 653 -32.30 39.51 6.46
N LEU A 654 -32.22 38.52 7.36
CA LEU A 654 -33.28 37.60 7.71
C LEU A 654 -34.60 38.21 7.32
N ILE A 655 -35.17 37.80 6.18
CA ILE A 655 -36.46 38.31 5.74
C ILE A 655 -37.45 37.66 6.70
N ASN A 656 -37.56 38.22 7.89
CA ASN A 656 -38.42 37.70 8.96
C ASN A 656 -39.90 37.85 8.57
N ARG A 657 -40.18 38.63 7.53
CA ARG A 657 -41.51 38.81 6.94
C ARG A 657 -41.41 38.83 5.42
N ILE A 658 -41.93 37.79 4.81
CA ILE A 658 -42.05 37.65 3.36
C ILE A 658 -43.47 38.03 2.99
N ASN A 659 -43.65 39.01 2.09
CA ASN A 659 -44.96 39.24 1.49
C ASN A 659 -45.29 38.05 0.59
N LYS A 660 -46.53 37.57 0.63
CA LYS A 660 -46.97 36.42 -0.17
C LYS A 660 -46.74 36.65 -1.68
N GLU A 661 -46.86 37.89 -2.14
CA GLU A 661 -46.62 38.31 -3.53
C GLU A 661 -45.15 38.20 -3.94
N THR A 662 -44.21 38.41 -3.00
CA THR A 662 -42.76 38.29 -3.24
C THR A 662 -42.22 36.88 -3.05
N LEU A 663 -43.06 35.93 -2.60
CA LEU A 663 -42.62 34.58 -2.29
C LEU A 663 -42.11 33.85 -3.55
N GLU A 664 -42.80 34.01 -4.68
CA GLU A 664 -42.38 33.40 -5.96
C GLU A 664 -40.98 33.89 -6.38
N ASP A 665 -40.70 35.20 -6.21
CA ASP A 665 -39.38 35.78 -6.52
C ASP A 665 -38.27 35.27 -5.57
N LEU A 666 -38.63 34.89 -4.34
CA LEU A 666 -37.70 34.33 -3.35
C LEU A 666 -37.51 32.81 -3.51
N MET A 667 -38.39 32.12 -4.25
CA MET A 667 -38.29 30.69 -4.53
C MET A 667 -37.26 30.41 -5.63
N GLN A 668 -35.98 30.54 -5.28
CA GLN A 668 -34.85 30.29 -6.17
C GLN A 668 -34.55 28.78 -6.27
N LEU A 669 -35.52 27.98 -6.71
CA LEU A 669 -35.45 26.51 -6.70
C LEU A 669 -34.22 25.97 -7.46
N ASP A 670 -33.91 26.54 -8.62
CA ASP A 670 -32.76 26.11 -9.44
C ASP A 670 -31.42 26.39 -8.73
N GLN A 671 -31.28 27.54 -8.07
CA GLN A 671 -30.08 27.87 -7.30
C GLN A 671 -29.96 27.00 -6.06
N GLN A 672 -31.07 26.77 -5.34
CA GLN A 672 -31.11 25.86 -4.19
C GLN A 672 -30.73 24.43 -4.57
N LEU A 673 -31.23 23.94 -5.72
CA LEU A 673 -30.86 22.63 -6.23
C LEU A 673 -29.37 22.57 -6.59
N CYS A 674 -28.83 23.61 -7.24
CA CYS A 674 -27.41 23.71 -7.57
C CYS A 674 -26.53 23.66 -6.31
N GLN A 675 -26.87 24.48 -5.30
CA GLN A 675 -26.19 24.49 -4.00
C GLN A 675 -26.28 23.15 -3.28
N ALA A 676 -27.44 22.49 -3.31
CA ALA A 676 -27.62 21.16 -2.73
C ALA A 676 -26.74 20.10 -3.41
N GLN A 677 -26.61 20.14 -4.75
CA GLN A 677 -25.73 19.24 -5.49
C GLN A 677 -24.25 19.49 -5.19
N GLN A 678 -23.85 20.75 -5.04
CA GLN A 678 -22.48 21.14 -4.66
C GLN A 678 -22.16 20.70 -3.22
N ALA A 679 -23.09 20.93 -2.29
CA ALA A 679 -22.99 20.44 -0.91
C ALA A 679 -22.86 18.91 -0.86
N ALA A 680 -23.66 18.18 -1.64
CA ALA A 680 -23.57 16.72 -1.71
C ALA A 680 -22.19 16.24 -2.17
N LYS A 681 -21.58 16.90 -3.17
CA LYS A 681 -20.21 16.58 -3.61
C LYS A 681 -19.18 16.80 -2.49
N LEU A 682 -19.31 17.90 -1.74
CA LEU A 682 -18.43 18.18 -0.60
C LEU A 682 -18.60 17.16 0.53
N CYS A 683 -19.84 16.74 0.82
CA CYS A 683 -20.12 15.69 1.79
C CYS A 683 -19.49 14.35 1.39
N ILE A 684 -19.53 13.99 0.11
CA ILE A 684 -18.90 12.76 -0.42
C ILE A 684 -17.38 12.78 -0.20
N VAL A 685 -16.73 13.92 -0.49
CA VAL A 685 -15.29 14.07 -0.24
C VAL A 685 -14.99 13.98 1.26
N SER A 686 -15.78 14.66 2.09
CA SER A 686 -15.65 14.60 3.54
C SER A 686 -15.81 13.18 4.09
N GLU A 687 -16.80 12.43 3.58
CA GLU A 687 -16.99 11.02 3.92
C GLU A 687 -15.78 10.17 3.53
N GLY A 688 -15.22 10.38 2.34
CA GLY A 688 -14.00 9.71 1.90
C GLY A 688 -12.82 9.96 2.85
N LEU A 689 -12.61 11.21 3.27
CA LEU A 689 -11.57 11.60 4.22
C LEU A 689 -11.83 11.01 5.62
N LEU A 690 -13.08 10.99 6.07
CA LEU A 690 -13.46 10.44 7.37
C LEU A 690 -13.31 8.91 7.41
N ASN A 691 -13.66 8.22 6.33
CA ASN A 691 -13.41 6.79 6.18
C ASN A 691 -11.91 6.48 6.19
N MET A 692 -11.09 7.35 5.60
CA MET A 692 -9.63 7.23 5.70
C MET A 692 -9.18 7.42 7.15
N SER A 693 -9.56 8.51 7.80
CA SER A 693 -9.19 8.76 9.21
C SER A 693 -9.59 7.60 10.13
N LYS A 694 -10.79 7.03 9.98
CA LYS A 694 -11.27 5.93 10.82
C LYS A 694 -10.52 4.62 10.59
N ASN A 695 -10.30 4.24 9.33
CA ASN A 695 -9.71 2.93 9.04
C ASN A 695 -8.19 2.90 9.20
N PHE A 696 -7.54 4.06 9.16
CA PHE A 696 -6.10 4.18 9.42
C PHE A 696 -5.76 4.45 10.89
N ASP A 697 -6.77 4.72 11.73
CA ASP A 697 -6.58 4.86 13.18
C ASP A 697 -5.99 3.57 13.78
N GLY A 698 -4.94 3.73 14.58
CA GLY A 698 -4.13 2.62 15.12
C GLY A 698 -3.17 1.95 14.14
N LEU A 699 -3.26 2.21 12.82
CA LEU A 699 -2.27 1.74 11.84
C LEU A 699 -1.13 2.74 11.66
N ILE A 700 -1.46 3.99 11.34
CA ILE A 700 -0.50 5.06 11.06
C ILE A 700 -1.09 6.38 11.57
N ASP A 701 -0.26 7.19 12.23
CA ASP A 701 -0.63 8.57 12.55
C ASP A 701 -0.52 9.45 11.31
N LEU A 702 -1.66 9.66 10.63
CA LEU A 702 -1.74 10.54 9.47
C LEU A 702 -1.88 12.01 9.86
N ASN A 703 -2.42 12.36 11.04
CA ASN A 703 -2.84 13.73 11.36
C ASN A 703 -3.56 14.43 10.18
N LEU A 704 -4.55 13.75 9.58
CA LEU A 704 -5.21 14.18 8.34
C LEU A 704 -5.87 15.56 8.48
N GLY A 705 -6.45 15.87 9.64
CA GLY A 705 -7.07 17.16 9.92
C GLY A 705 -6.06 18.32 9.92
N GLY A 706 -4.91 18.13 10.58
CA GLY A 706 -3.84 19.12 10.59
C GLY A 706 -3.25 19.35 9.20
N TRP A 707 -3.02 18.26 8.45
CA TRP A 707 -2.58 18.33 7.05
C TRP A 707 -3.59 19.08 6.17
N LEU A 708 -4.87 18.76 6.26
CA LEU A 708 -5.93 19.39 5.46
C LEU A 708 -6.00 20.90 5.74
N LYS A 709 -5.92 21.31 7.02
CA LYS A 709 -5.87 22.74 7.41
C LYS A 709 -4.70 23.46 6.72
N GLN A 710 -3.50 22.87 6.72
CA GLN A 710 -2.33 23.47 6.07
C GLN A 710 -2.48 23.57 4.55
N MET A 711 -3.02 22.52 3.92
CA MET A 711 -3.15 22.48 2.47
C MET A 711 -4.26 23.39 1.94
N ILE A 712 -5.39 23.52 2.66
CA ILE A 712 -6.43 24.50 2.33
C ILE A 712 -5.87 25.92 2.43
N LYS A 713 -5.10 26.24 3.48
CA LYS A 713 -4.43 27.55 3.60
C LYS A 713 -3.53 27.83 2.41
N LYS A 714 -2.68 26.88 2.03
CA LYS A 714 -1.76 27.02 0.89
C LYS A 714 -2.51 27.29 -0.42
N GLU A 715 -3.59 26.55 -0.68
CA GLU A 715 -4.40 26.74 -1.87
C GLU A 715 -5.15 28.09 -1.83
N LEU A 716 -5.70 28.48 -0.68
CA LEU A 716 -6.37 29.77 -0.50
C LEU A 716 -5.41 30.96 -0.71
N VAL A 717 -4.18 30.89 -0.20
CA VAL A 717 -3.11 31.87 -0.48
C VAL A 717 -2.88 31.98 -1.99
N SER A 718 -2.73 30.85 -2.68
CA SER A 718 -2.52 30.81 -4.13
C SER A 718 -3.64 31.50 -4.90
N GLN A 719 -4.90 31.22 -4.55
CA GLN A 719 -6.07 31.82 -5.19
C GLN A 719 -6.20 33.32 -4.89
N LEU A 720 -5.96 33.75 -3.64
CA LEU A 720 -5.98 35.17 -3.26
C LEU A 720 -4.88 35.96 -3.96
N GLN A 721 -3.64 35.45 -3.97
CA GLN A 721 -2.54 36.09 -4.69
C GLN A 721 -2.79 36.15 -6.20
N GLY A 722 -3.36 35.09 -6.77
CA GLY A 722 -3.76 35.07 -8.18
C GLY A 722 -4.79 36.16 -8.51
N LYS A 723 -5.81 36.32 -7.66
CA LYS A 723 -6.84 37.36 -7.82
C LYS A 723 -6.27 38.77 -7.64
N LEU A 724 -5.41 38.99 -6.65
CA LEU A 724 -4.74 40.28 -6.42
C LEU A 724 -3.83 40.67 -7.59
N LYS A 725 -3.05 39.71 -8.13
CA LYS A 725 -2.22 39.93 -9.32
C LYS A 725 -3.05 40.24 -10.58
N ALA A 726 -4.20 39.58 -10.75
CA ALA A 726 -5.08 39.87 -11.87
C ALA A 726 -5.62 41.32 -11.80
N LEU A 727 -5.90 41.81 -10.59
CA LEU A 727 -6.39 43.18 -10.37
C LEU A 727 -5.27 44.23 -10.47
N SER A 728 -4.04 43.92 -10.06
CA SER A 728 -2.91 44.85 -10.21
C SER A 728 -2.57 45.13 -11.68
N LEU A 729 -2.89 44.21 -12.59
CA LEU A 729 -2.78 44.44 -14.04
C LEU A 729 -3.87 45.38 -14.59
N LEU A 730 -4.95 45.61 -13.84
CA LEU A 730 -6.12 46.40 -14.22
C LEU A 730 -6.13 47.82 -13.62
N ILE A 731 -5.03 48.27 -13.00
CA ILE A 731 -4.94 49.56 -12.28
C ILE A 731 -5.29 50.77 -13.17
N TYR A 732 -5.15 50.65 -14.49
CA TYR A 732 -5.51 51.73 -15.43
C TYR A 732 -7.02 51.80 -15.80
N GLY A 733 -7.88 50.98 -15.17
CA GLY A 733 -9.31 50.88 -15.45
C GLY A 733 -10.23 51.41 -14.34
N ASP A 734 -11.46 50.88 -14.29
CA ASP A 734 -12.47 51.15 -13.26
C ASP A 734 -12.02 50.61 -11.88
N ILE A 735 -11.35 51.46 -11.11
CA ILE A 735 -10.84 51.13 -9.78
C ILE A 735 -11.99 50.73 -8.85
N GLU A 736 -13.13 51.42 -8.90
CA GLU A 736 -14.27 51.16 -8.04
C GLU A 736 -14.87 49.78 -8.32
N GLY A 737 -15.15 49.48 -9.60
CA GLY A 737 -15.62 48.16 -10.02
C GLY A 737 -14.64 47.04 -9.68
N ASN A 738 -13.33 47.28 -9.83
CA ASN A 738 -12.28 46.32 -9.47
C ASN A 738 -12.22 46.06 -7.95
N LEU A 739 -12.32 47.11 -7.12
CA LEU A 739 -12.34 46.98 -5.66
C LEU A 739 -13.62 46.29 -5.18
N MET A 740 -14.77 46.60 -5.77
CA MET A 740 -16.03 45.90 -5.50
C MET A 740 -15.95 44.43 -5.88
N SER A 741 -15.36 44.10 -7.03
CA SER A 741 -15.09 42.72 -7.44
C SER A 741 -14.19 41.98 -6.46
N LEU A 742 -13.15 42.65 -5.93
CA LEU A 742 -12.26 42.08 -4.92
C LEU A 742 -12.98 41.87 -3.58
N SER A 743 -13.74 42.86 -3.13
CA SER A 743 -14.51 42.78 -1.89
C SER A 743 -15.51 41.63 -1.93
N ASN A 744 -16.29 41.53 -3.01
CA ASN A 744 -17.22 40.42 -3.23
C ASN A 744 -16.50 39.08 -3.28
N TYR A 745 -15.33 39.03 -3.94
CA TYR A 745 -14.51 37.82 -3.95
C TYR A 745 -14.05 37.43 -2.55
N MET A 746 -13.50 38.35 -1.75
CA MET A 746 -13.06 38.07 -0.38
C MET A 746 -14.21 37.60 0.51
N LEU A 747 -15.37 38.27 0.42
CA LEU A 747 -16.57 37.87 1.15
C LEU A 747 -17.03 36.46 0.76
N SER A 748 -16.99 36.12 -0.54
CA SER A 748 -17.33 34.78 -1.02
C SER A 748 -16.37 33.71 -0.49
N GLN A 749 -15.07 34.02 -0.35
CA GLN A 749 -14.09 33.10 0.21
C GLN A 749 -14.31 32.87 1.71
N MET A 750 -14.65 33.93 2.46
CA MET A 750 -14.99 33.83 3.88
C MET A 750 -16.22 32.95 4.10
N GLN A 751 -17.33 33.20 3.38
CA GLN A 751 -18.55 32.40 3.46
C GLN A 751 -18.32 30.94 3.04
N ARG A 752 -17.45 30.71 2.05
CA ARG A 752 -17.02 29.36 1.67
C ARG A 752 -16.30 28.66 2.81
N MET A 753 -15.42 29.34 3.54
CA MET A 753 -14.72 28.76 4.69
C MET A 753 -15.70 28.42 5.82
N GLU A 754 -16.67 29.31 6.10
CA GLU A 754 -17.76 29.04 7.06
C GLU A 754 -18.56 27.79 6.68
N PHE A 755 -18.86 27.61 5.40
CA PHE A 755 -19.56 26.42 4.93
C PHE A 755 -18.70 25.15 5.05
N LEU A 756 -17.45 25.20 4.58
CA LEU A 756 -16.53 24.06 4.65
C LEU A 756 -16.23 23.63 6.08
N GLN A 757 -16.22 24.57 7.04
CA GLN A 757 -16.07 24.28 8.46
C GLN A 757 -17.12 23.27 8.97
N HIS A 758 -18.37 23.42 8.54
CA HIS A 758 -19.45 22.53 8.95
C HIS A 758 -19.33 21.13 8.34
N ILE A 759 -18.78 21.02 7.13
CA ILE A 759 -18.66 19.76 6.39
C ILE A 759 -17.39 18.98 6.75
N LEU A 760 -16.27 19.67 6.87
CA LEU A 760 -14.95 19.06 7.08
C LEU A 760 -14.54 19.00 8.56
N HIS A 761 -15.35 19.57 9.46
CA HIS A 761 -15.05 19.69 10.89
C HIS A 761 -13.68 20.37 11.17
N ILE A 762 -13.35 21.39 10.38
CA ILE A 762 -12.17 22.23 10.55
C ILE A 762 -12.58 23.66 10.90
N ASP A 763 -11.73 24.40 11.59
CA ASP A 763 -11.98 25.81 11.91
C ASP A 763 -11.71 26.70 10.68
N GLY A 764 -12.75 26.89 9.88
CA GLY A 764 -12.71 27.65 8.63
C GLY A 764 -12.49 29.14 8.86
N CYS A 765 -13.06 29.70 9.94
CA CYS A 765 -12.86 31.10 10.28
C CYS A 765 -11.39 31.40 10.60
N SER A 766 -10.72 30.59 11.43
CA SER A 766 -9.29 30.82 11.68
C SER A 766 -8.45 30.58 10.43
N ILE A 767 -8.82 29.61 9.57
CA ILE A 767 -8.15 29.43 8.28
C ILE A 767 -8.20 30.71 7.44
N TRP A 768 -9.38 31.33 7.32
CA TRP A 768 -9.56 32.58 6.57
C TRP A 768 -8.75 33.73 7.19
N GLU A 769 -8.91 33.99 8.49
CA GLU A 769 -8.26 35.10 9.18
C GLU A 769 -6.74 35.00 9.13
N GLU A 770 -6.18 33.83 9.46
CA GLU A 770 -4.74 33.59 9.42
C GLU A 770 -4.19 33.75 7.99
N THR A 771 -4.92 33.24 6.99
CA THR A 771 -4.50 33.32 5.58
C THR A 771 -4.54 34.75 5.05
N LEU A 772 -5.63 35.48 5.30
CA LEU A 772 -5.78 36.86 4.86
C LEU A 772 -4.69 37.73 5.49
N THR A 773 -4.44 37.57 6.80
CA THR A 773 -3.39 38.29 7.52
C THR A 773 -2.02 38.02 6.89
N ALA A 774 -1.68 36.75 6.65
CA ALA A 774 -0.41 36.38 6.02
C ALA A 774 -0.23 36.99 4.61
N VAL A 775 -1.28 36.99 3.79
CA VAL A 775 -1.26 37.58 2.45
C VAL A 775 -1.08 39.10 2.51
N LEU A 776 -1.78 39.78 3.42
CA LEU A 776 -1.67 41.22 3.61
C LEU A 776 -0.26 41.61 4.09
N GLU A 777 0.30 40.88 5.05
CA GLU A 777 1.68 41.07 5.51
C GLU A 777 2.69 40.87 4.37
N GLU A 778 2.51 39.86 3.52
CA GLU A 778 3.40 39.62 2.38
C GLU A 778 3.30 40.77 1.35
N CYS A 779 2.09 41.27 1.08
CA CYS A 779 1.89 42.41 0.21
C CYS A 779 2.54 43.68 0.78
N ALA A 780 2.35 43.95 2.08
CA ALA A 780 2.97 45.08 2.76
C ALA A 780 4.51 44.99 2.72
N LYS A 781 5.09 43.81 2.96
CA LYS A 781 6.53 43.58 2.85
C LYS A 781 7.04 43.84 1.43
N ARG A 782 6.29 43.41 0.41
CA ARG A 782 6.64 43.65 -1.00
C ARG A 782 6.62 45.14 -1.33
N GLU A 783 5.59 45.86 -0.90
CA GLU A 783 5.47 47.31 -1.09
C GLU A 783 6.61 48.07 -0.42
N VAL A 784 6.96 47.69 0.82
CA VAL A 784 8.11 48.29 1.54
C VAL A 784 9.42 48.03 0.79
N LEU A 785 9.63 46.83 0.26
CA LEU A 785 10.81 46.50 -0.54
C LEU A 785 10.86 47.28 -1.85
N GLU A 786 9.74 47.43 -2.56
CA GLU A 786 9.65 48.25 -3.78
C GLU A 786 9.88 49.73 -3.49
N PHE A 787 9.32 50.25 -2.39
CA PHE A 787 9.55 51.62 -1.93
C PHE A 787 11.01 51.86 -1.54
N MET A 788 11.63 50.92 -0.81
CA MET A 788 13.06 50.98 -0.49
C MET A 788 13.95 50.87 -1.74
N GLY A 789 13.54 50.07 -2.73
CA GLY A 789 14.20 49.98 -4.04
C GLY A 789 14.14 51.28 -4.82
N CYS A 790 13.00 51.98 -4.79
CA CYS A 790 12.84 53.31 -5.39
C CYS A 790 13.63 54.40 -4.63
N MET A 791 13.77 54.27 -3.31
CA MET A 791 14.52 55.21 -2.48
C MET A 791 16.04 55.04 -2.57
N GLN A 792 16.56 53.96 -3.17
CA GLN A 792 17.97 53.93 -3.54
C GLN A 792 18.22 55.02 -4.59
N PRO A 793 18.87 56.14 -4.23
CA PRO A 793 18.89 57.31 -5.09
C PRO A 793 19.72 56.98 -6.31
N SER A 794 19.09 57.08 -7.49
CA SER A 794 19.82 57.49 -8.68
C SER A 794 20.56 58.77 -8.31
N THR A 795 21.87 58.66 -8.27
CA THR A 795 22.82 59.75 -8.09
C THR A 795 22.38 60.92 -8.97
N ASN A 796 22.21 62.09 -8.33
CA ASN A 796 21.83 63.40 -8.89
C ASN A 796 20.36 63.80 -8.67
N MET A 797 20.06 64.38 -7.51
CA MET A 797 19.43 65.71 -7.38
C MET A 797 19.23 66.03 -5.90
N VAL A 798 19.94 67.08 -5.48
CA VAL A 798 19.98 67.65 -4.13
C VAL A 798 18.69 68.44 -3.86
N LYS A 799 17.96 68.11 -2.78
CA LYS A 799 17.48 69.04 -1.72
C LYS A 799 16.57 68.31 -0.71
N PRO A 800 16.89 68.31 0.60
CA PRO A 800 16.13 67.60 1.63
C PRO A 800 14.94 68.45 2.10
N SER A 801 13.72 67.98 1.89
CA SER A 801 12.49 68.62 2.42
C SER A 801 11.97 67.85 3.63
N ASN A 802 12.42 68.27 4.82
CA ASN A 802 11.81 67.94 6.11
C ASN A 802 10.39 68.51 6.18
N HIS A 803 9.33 67.72 5.99
CA HIS A 803 7.95 68.17 6.34
C HIS A 803 6.87 67.06 6.48
N MET A 804 7.22 65.80 6.80
CA MET A 804 6.23 64.71 6.89
C MET A 804 5.60 64.50 8.27
N SER A 805 5.90 65.32 9.28
CA SER A 805 5.27 65.27 10.62
C SER A 805 4.18 66.34 10.76
N ASN A 806 3.20 66.38 9.86
CA ASN A 806 2.06 67.29 9.96
C ASN A 806 0.79 66.49 10.30
N PRO A 807 0.18 66.69 11.49
CA PRO A 807 -0.98 65.92 11.95
C PRO A 807 -2.28 66.18 11.15
N GLY A 808 -2.21 66.96 10.08
CA GLY A 808 -3.32 67.11 9.11
C GLY A 808 -3.36 66.03 8.02
N THR A 809 -2.51 65.00 8.06
CA THR A 809 -2.52 63.93 7.06
C THR A 809 -3.24 62.69 7.57
N PHE A 810 -3.95 61.99 6.69
CA PHE A 810 -4.68 60.75 6.99
C PHE A 810 -3.80 59.69 7.70
N PHE A 811 -2.52 59.64 7.37
CA PHE A 811 -1.55 58.75 8.02
C PHE A 811 -1.09 59.21 9.41
N GLY A 812 -1.16 60.51 9.71
CA GLY A 812 -0.88 61.04 11.05
C GLY A 812 -1.90 60.60 12.09
N ASN A 813 -3.15 60.35 11.70
CA ASN A 813 -4.21 59.92 12.62
C ASN A 813 -4.31 58.40 12.81
N ILE A 814 -3.49 57.60 12.14
CA ILE A 814 -3.47 56.13 12.32
C ILE A 814 -2.33 55.72 13.27
N LEU A 815 -1.36 56.60 13.52
CA LEU A 815 -0.21 56.32 14.38
C LEU A 815 -0.27 56.99 15.77
N ASP A 816 -1.33 57.75 16.05
CA ASP A 816 -1.81 58.09 17.41
C ASP A 816 -3.11 57.31 17.66
#